data_AF-A0A1D8GHN4-F1
#
_entry.id   AF-A0A1D8GHN4-F1
#
_cell.length_a   1.000
_cell.length_b   1.000
_cell.length_c   1.000
_cell.angle_alpha   90.00
_cell.angle_beta   90.00
_cell.angle_gamma   90.00
#
_symmetry.space_group_name_H-M   'P 1'
#
loop_
_entity.id
_entity.type
_entity.pdbx_description
1 polymer ?
#
loop_
_entity_poly.entity_id
_entity_poly.type
_entity_poly.pdbx_seq_one_letter_code
_entity_poly.pdbx_strand_id
1 'polypeptide(L)'
;MKFTLTFAGDTSLGEWYLRKPGKEELVKRLEENPFSFFEGVKPLVEGSNFFILNFESVLADHPSSGIEGKEYPNWDQPKRMLDVLHRLGVTAVGMTNNHTMDFGANIMLSTKKEIEASGIATFGSGESISEAAKPCIMRLEGEYSSKNVYILTGMRASRRYEVDYKFFAEEYRPGINTLDQQQMVDQITQLRMEDWEGIIIVYPHWQGLDYRFASENSNIQKRCRAFIEAGADYVFGHGPHIINDIEKYRDGTIVYSIGNFIFNSPGRYEKMQAPPYSFVVQLKLEEGSDSWHIEERYYPILSDNKITQFKSRPIEENEVEDLEGFIKDKAYEGLQNTYVLKKDHRGYYYSFDYARTEHSIDRSTCNIDYELFKPLIGKTQNIYNEGRFSVKKLLAEEFARLGYESKSLGKYLVANLENTKLCFLETESSNTSLLGWRILKNKAVAREFLMDAGVAITKGKLFFERQKEEAEKFAKSLKSYVVKPADGNRGSGITVGASDFDSAWNTALSISSTGILIEEQFIGGTEARYLVVGNQCVAVIKRIPPHVIGNGMDTVEMLIHKKNDIRLKNPALCYRLIKMNEHRLSIIQDQGFKLDSIPKKDQVVLIDWKGGLSTGADSYDITDEVHPLFKRIAEKVSMIAPGLDIIGVDILAFDHSKKPNRRNYIVVEANTRPDIGGHHYPVYGKARNVARCIVEHNLRLLQK
;
A
#
# COMPACT_ATOMS: atom_id res chain seq x y z
N MET A 1 -25.41 -10.13 4.54
CA MET A 1 -26.11 -8.82 4.33
C MET A 1 -25.31 -7.94 3.34
N LYS A 2 -25.91 -6.91 2.70
CA LYS A 2 -25.20 -6.02 1.74
C LYS A 2 -25.17 -4.57 2.23
N PHE A 3 -24.02 -3.93 2.11
CA PHE A 3 -23.78 -2.53 2.46
C PHE A 3 -23.16 -1.78 1.29
N THR A 4 -23.50 -0.50 1.13
CA THR A 4 -22.87 0.39 0.17
C THR A 4 -22.35 1.62 0.90
N LEU A 5 -21.03 1.80 0.91
CA LEU A 5 -20.37 3.05 1.31
C LEU A 5 -20.15 3.88 0.06
N THR A 6 -20.59 5.13 0.05
CA THR A 6 -20.38 6.04 -1.08
C THR A 6 -19.57 7.25 -0.64
N PHE A 7 -18.58 7.61 -1.44
CA PHE A 7 -17.74 8.77 -1.24
C PHE A 7 -17.86 9.67 -2.45
N ALA A 8 -18.10 10.96 -2.23
CA ALA A 8 -18.04 11.95 -3.29
C ALA A 8 -17.27 13.18 -2.82
N GLY A 9 -16.71 13.89 -3.79
CA GLY A 9 -15.73 14.93 -3.52
C GLY A 9 -16.34 16.27 -3.11
N ASP A 10 -15.73 17.33 -3.62
CA ASP A 10 -15.94 18.71 -3.17
C ASP A 10 -17.41 19.13 -3.37
N THR A 11 -18.05 19.54 -2.28
CA THR A 11 -19.48 19.87 -2.26
C THR A 11 -19.76 21.24 -1.65
N SER A 12 -20.50 22.06 -2.40
CA SER A 12 -20.98 23.40 -2.02
C SER A 12 -22.14 23.82 -2.92
N LEU A 13 -23.20 24.40 -2.33
CA LEU A 13 -24.30 25.02 -3.09
C LEU A 13 -23.87 26.34 -3.74
N GLY A 14 -22.80 26.96 -3.24
CA GLY A 14 -22.06 28.05 -3.87
C GLY A 14 -22.76 29.39 -3.79
N GLU A 15 -23.39 29.75 -2.67
CA GLU A 15 -24.09 31.05 -2.51
C GLU A 15 -23.23 32.23 -2.97
N TRP A 16 -21.96 32.23 -2.54
CA TRP A 16 -21.03 33.29 -2.90
C TRP A 16 -20.75 33.36 -4.41
N TYR A 17 -20.61 32.20 -5.06
CA TYR A 17 -20.35 32.15 -6.50
C TYR A 17 -21.58 32.50 -7.32
N LEU A 18 -22.77 32.06 -6.91
CA LEU A 18 -24.02 32.25 -7.64
C LEU A 18 -24.57 33.67 -7.49
N ARG A 19 -24.31 34.37 -6.38
CA ARG A 19 -24.76 35.75 -6.17
C ARG A 19 -23.89 36.82 -6.86
N LYS A 20 -22.89 36.41 -7.65
CA LYS A 20 -22.15 37.35 -8.52
C LYS A 20 -23.05 37.82 -9.69
N PRO A 21 -22.83 39.03 -10.23
CA PRO A 21 -23.64 39.58 -11.32
C PRO A 21 -23.75 38.64 -12.53
N GLY A 22 -24.95 38.57 -13.15
CA GLY A 22 -25.19 37.80 -14.37
C GLY A 22 -25.57 36.33 -14.15
N LYS A 23 -26.10 36.01 -12.96
CA LYS A 23 -26.48 34.65 -12.53
C LYS A 23 -27.86 34.59 -11.87
N GLU A 24 -28.72 35.56 -12.18
CA GLU A 24 -30.01 35.78 -11.52
C GLU A 24 -30.91 34.53 -11.59
N GLU A 25 -30.92 33.83 -12.74
CA GLU A 25 -31.66 32.57 -12.90
C GLU A 25 -31.10 31.43 -12.04
N LEU A 26 -29.78 31.37 -11.82
CA LEU A 26 -29.17 30.37 -10.94
C LEU A 26 -29.42 30.67 -9.46
N VAL A 27 -29.46 31.95 -9.09
CA VAL A 27 -29.86 32.38 -7.74
C VAL A 27 -31.32 32.01 -7.49
N LYS A 28 -32.21 32.28 -8.45
CA LYS A 28 -33.61 31.89 -8.37
C LYS A 28 -33.76 30.37 -8.23
N ARG A 29 -33.05 29.59 -9.05
CA ARG A 29 -33.01 28.12 -8.94
C ARG A 29 -32.51 27.65 -7.57
N LEU A 30 -31.48 28.30 -7.02
CA LEU A 30 -30.94 28.00 -5.69
C LEU A 30 -31.94 28.32 -4.56
N GLU A 31 -32.74 29.36 -4.71
CA GLU A 31 -33.75 29.78 -3.72
C GLU A 31 -35.02 28.94 -3.81
N GLU A 32 -35.48 28.58 -5.01
CA GLU A 32 -36.72 27.85 -5.23
C GLU A 32 -36.56 26.32 -5.17
N ASN A 33 -35.48 25.77 -5.72
CA ASN A 33 -35.23 24.32 -5.79
C ASN A 33 -33.73 23.98 -5.76
N PRO A 34 -33.05 24.14 -4.62
CA PRO A 34 -31.60 23.87 -4.51
C PRO A 34 -31.24 22.42 -4.82
N PHE A 35 -32.13 21.46 -4.55
CA PHE A 35 -31.87 20.05 -4.86
C PHE A 35 -31.74 19.78 -6.36
N SER A 36 -32.27 20.65 -7.23
CA SER A 36 -32.14 20.51 -8.67
C SER A 36 -30.70 20.48 -9.17
N PHE A 37 -29.72 21.01 -8.41
CA PHE A 37 -28.29 20.91 -8.75
C PHE A 37 -27.76 19.47 -8.64
N PHE A 38 -28.42 18.61 -7.86
CA PHE A 38 -27.98 17.25 -7.56
C PHE A 38 -28.78 16.18 -8.31
N GLU A 39 -29.84 16.54 -9.04
CA GLU A 39 -30.72 15.60 -9.74
C GLU A 39 -29.96 14.63 -10.65
N GLY A 40 -28.93 15.11 -11.35
CA GLY A 40 -28.15 14.28 -12.28
C GLY A 40 -27.27 13.23 -11.59
N VAL A 41 -26.81 13.48 -10.37
CA VAL A 41 -25.96 12.56 -9.59
C VAL A 41 -26.71 11.77 -8.53
N LYS A 42 -27.96 12.16 -8.19
CA LYS A 42 -28.80 11.45 -7.23
C LYS A 42 -28.86 9.93 -7.47
N PRO A 43 -29.03 9.43 -8.71
CA PRO A 43 -29.08 7.98 -8.95
C PRO A 43 -27.81 7.22 -8.56
N LEU A 44 -26.64 7.90 -8.53
CA LEU A 44 -25.38 7.28 -8.12
C LEU A 44 -25.32 7.04 -6.62
N VAL A 45 -25.98 7.86 -5.80
CA VAL A 45 -25.87 7.85 -4.33
C VAL A 45 -27.11 7.28 -3.65
N GLU A 46 -28.19 7.05 -4.40
CA GLU A 46 -29.42 6.46 -3.86
C GLU A 46 -29.18 5.03 -3.37
N GLY A 47 -29.72 4.71 -2.19
CA GLY A 47 -29.57 3.39 -1.56
C GLY A 47 -28.23 3.15 -0.86
N SER A 48 -27.37 4.16 -0.73
CA SER A 48 -26.15 4.06 0.07
C SER A 48 -26.48 3.94 1.56
N ASN A 49 -25.82 3.00 2.25
CA ASN A 49 -25.96 2.85 3.70
C ASN A 49 -25.20 3.96 4.43
N PHE A 50 -24.05 4.35 3.89
CA PHE A 50 -23.30 5.51 4.32
C PHE A 50 -22.89 6.32 3.10
N PHE A 51 -23.12 7.62 3.16
CA PHE A 51 -22.73 8.55 2.10
C PHE A 51 -21.92 9.70 2.69
N ILE A 52 -20.68 9.82 2.23
CA ILE A 52 -19.64 10.70 2.73
C ILE A 52 -19.27 11.73 1.69
N LEU A 53 -19.18 13.01 2.09
CA LEU A 53 -18.82 14.13 1.24
C LEU A 53 -17.62 14.91 1.78
N ASN A 54 -16.83 15.54 0.90
CA ASN A 54 -15.99 16.67 1.32
C ASN A 54 -16.84 17.94 1.32
N PHE A 55 -17.20 18.46 2.50
CA PHE A 55 -18.02 19.67 2.62
C PHE A 55 -17.13 20.91 2.56
N GLU A 56 -17.04 21.52 1.39
CA GLU A 56 -16.10 22.60 1.08
C GLU A 56 -16.78 23.98 1.20
N SER A 57 -17.39 24.20 2.36
CA SER A 57 -18.18 25.39 2.67
C SER A 57 -18.33 25.57 4.20
N VAL A 58 -19.02 26.63 4.60
CA VAL A 58 -19.54 26.83 5.96
C VAL A 58 -21.03 27.16 5.90
N LEU A 59 -21.75 26.85 6.97
CA LEU A 59 -23.16 27.24 7.12
C LEU A 59 -23.25 28.62 7.77
N ALA A 60 -23.86 29.58 7.07
CA ALA A 60 -24.08 30.92 7.58
C ALA A 60 -25.23 31.62 6.84
N ASP A 61 -25.94 32.53 7.52
CA ASP A 61 -26.93 33.41 6.89
C ASP A 61 -26.28 34.75 6.54
N HIS A 62 -25.82 34.89 5.29
CA HIS A 62 -25.23 36.13 4.75
C HIS A 62 -24.08 36.69 5.63
N PRO A 63 -22.98 35.94 5.81
CA PRO A 63 -21.87 36.38 6.64
C PRO A 63 -21.26 37.68 6.09
N SER A 64 -20.95 38.62 7.01
CA SER A 64 -20.58 40.00 6.65
C SER A 64 -19.26 40.10 5.87
N SER A 65 -18.24 39.32 6.24
CA SER A 65 -16.94 39.28 5.56
C SER A 65 -16.17 38.03 5.96
N GLY A 66 -15.47 37.42 5.00
CA GLY A 66 -14.52 36.35 5.29
C GLY A 66 -13.31 36.84 6.08
N ILE A 67 -12.43 35.92 6.47
CA ILE A 67 -11.15 36.25 7.09
C ILE A 67 -10.34 37.22 6.21
N GLU A 68 -9.56 38.08 6.86
CA GLU A 68 -8.74 39.08 6.18
C GLU A 68 -7.78 38.43 5.18
N GLY A 69 -7.69 39.02 3.99
CA GLY A 69 -6.78 38.57 2.92
C GLY A 69 -7.23 37.33 2.15
N LYS A 70 -8.42 36.78 2.42
CA LYS A 70 -8.97 35.66 1.63
C LYS A 70 -9.82 36.16 0.46
N GLU A 71 -9.40 35.82 -0.76
CA GLU A 71 -9.99 36.35 -2.01
C GLU A 71 -11.30 35.66 -2.44
N TYR A 72 -11.53 34.42 -2.00
CA TYR A 72 -12.66 33.59 -2.44
C TYR A 72 -13.32 32.90 -1.25
N PRO A 73 -14.00 33.63 -0.35
CA PRO A 73 -14.75 32.98 0.73
C PRO A 73 -15.97 32.25 0.16
N ASN A 74 -16.31 31.10 0.72
CA ASN A 74 -17.47 30.31 0.33
C ASN A 74 -18.34 29.95 1.54
N TRP A 75 -19.66 30.03 1.36
CA TRP A 75 -20.65 29.72 2.39
C TRP A 75 -21.93 29.23 1.73
N ASP A 76 -22.74 28.50 2.49
CA ASP A 76 -24.06 28.03 2.09
C ASP A 76 -25.09 28.35 3.18
N GLN A 77 -26.34 28.61 2.80
CA GLN A 77 -27.38 28.84 3.80
C GLN A 77 -27.72 27.55 4.57
N PRO A 78 -27.75 27.58 5.92
CA PRO A 78 -27.97 26.40 6.75
C PRO A 78 -29.18 25.57 6.32
N LYS A 79 -30.36 26.20 6.25
CA LYS A 79 -31.62 25.50 5.95
C LYS A 79 -31.59 24.79 4.59
N ARG A 80 -31.03 25.44 3.57
CA ARG A 80 -30.98 24.91 2.20
C ARG A 80 -29.98 23.76 2.08
N MET A 81 -28.79 23.93 2.64
CA MET A 81 -27.76 22.92 2.57
C MET A 81 -28.15 21.67 3.36
N LEU A 82 -28.68 21.82 4.57
CA LEU A 82 -29.12 20.70 5.40
C LEU A 82 -30.28 19.93 4.75
N ASP A 83 -31.27 20.61 4.13
CA ASP A 83 -32.33 19.95 3.35
C ASP A 83 -31.75 19.09 2.22
N VAL A 84 -30.78 19.63 1.48
CA VAL A 84 -30.11 18.90 0.40
C VAL A 84 -29.35 17.68 0.93
N LEU A 85 -28.53 17.84 1.97
CA LEU A 85 -27.78 16.73 2.57
C LEU A 85 -28.71 15.60 3.04
N HIS A 86 -29.84 15.95 3.67
CA HIS A 86 -30.86 14.99 4.10
C HIS A 86 -31.52 14.27 2.92
N ARG A 87 -31.93 15.00 1.88
CA ARG A 87 -32.57 14.41 0.69
C ARG A 87 -31.63 13.51 -0.10
N LEU A 88 -30.32 13.73 0.01
CA LEU A 88 -29.29 12.87 -0.56
C LEU A 88 -28.96 11.64 0.30
N GLY A 89 -29.36 11.63 1.58
CA GLY A 89 -29.01 10.57 2.52
C GLY A 89 -27.54 10.64 2.99
N VAL A 90 -26.96 11.84 3.06
CA VAL A 90 -25.59 12.03 3.57
C VAL A 90 -25.54 11.64 5.04
N THR A 91 -24.57 10.81 5.40
CA THR A 91 -24.39 10.32 6.78
C THR A 91 -23.18 10.91 7.47
N ALA A 92 -22.18 11.36 6.72
CA ALA A 92 -21.03 12.07 7.26
C ALA A 92 -20.44 13.09 6.29
N VAL A 93 -19.81 14.13 6.82
CA VAL A 93 -19.07 15.12 6.02
C VAL A 93 -17.67 15.37 6.58
N GLY A 94 -16.69 15.37 5.68
CA GLY A 94 -15.34 15.82 5.97
C GLY A 94 -15.28 17.33 5.95
N MET A 95 -14.72 17.92 7.00
CA MET A 95 -14.56 19.36 7.19
C MET A 95 -13.07 19.72 7.26
N THR A 96 -12.27 19.23 6.32
CA THR A 96 -10.83 19.47 6.28
C THR A 96 -10.39 19.91 4.91
N ASN A 97 -10.71 21.15 4.59
CA ASN A 97 -10.41 21.75 3.30
C ASN A 97 -10.14 23.25 3.45
N ASN A 98 -9.83 23.89 2.33
CA ASN A 98 -9.55 25.31 2.28
C ASN A 98 -10.76 26.20 2.51
N HIS A 99 -12.00 25.71 2.58
CA HIS A 99 -13.16 26.57 2.80
C HIS A 99 -13.76 26.45 4.20
N THR A 100 -13.40 25.42 4.97
CA THR A 100 -13.95 25.15 6.31
C THR A 100 -13.79 26.31 7.29
N MET A 101 -12.74 27.13 7.15
CA MET A 101 -12.41 28.22 8.08
C MET A 101 -12.52 29.62 7.42
N ASP A 102 -13.24 29.74 6.31
CA ASP A 102 -13.35 30.99 5.52
C ASP A 102 -13.87 32.19 6.30
N PHE A 103 -14.63 31.93 7.36
CA PHE A 103 -15.20 32.94 8.25
C PHE A 103 -14.75 32.75 9.70
N GLY A 104 -13.65 32.02 9.90
CA GLY A 104 -13.02 31.78 11.19
C GLY A 104 -13.63 30.66 12.02
N ALA A 105 -12.99 30.39 13.16
CA ALA A 105 -13.28 29.28 14.06
C ALA A 105 -14.74 29.24 14.55
N ASN A 106 -15.32 30.40 14.88
CA ASN A 106 -16.66 30.46 15.46
C ASN A 106 -17.73 29.95 14.48
N ILE A 107 -17.65 30.36 13.21
CA ILE A 107 -18.59 29.90 12.18
C ILE A 107 -18.31 28.46 11.79
N MET A 108 -17.05 28.03 11.77
CA MET A 108 -16.68 26.62 11.59
C MET A 108 -17.30 25.71 12.66
N LEU A 109 -17.19 26.10 13.95
CA LEU A 109 -17.76 25.34 15.06
C LEU A 109 -19.29 25.37 15.05
N SER A 110 -19.92 26.50 14.70
CA SER A 110 -21.38 26.57 14.51
C SER A 110 -21.84 25.63 13.38
N THR A 111 -21.13 25.66 12.25
CA THR A 111 -21.36 24.76 11.11
C THR A 111 -21.31 23.30 11.54
N LYS A 112 -20.23 22.91 12.22
CA LYS A 112 -20.05 21.55 12.75
C LYS A 112 -21.23 21.16 13.64
N LYS A 113 -21.59 22.01 14.60
CA LYS A 113 -22.70 21.77 15.53
C LYS A 113 -24.05 21.66 14.83
N GLU A 114 -24.33 22.50 13.83
CA GLU A 114 -25.59 22.50 13.08
C GLU A 114 -25.75 21.23 12.24
N ILE A 115 -24.68 20.77 11.59
CA ILE A 115 -24.67 19.52 10.83
C ILE A 115 -24.85 18.31 11.76
N GLU A 116 -24.16 18.29 12.91
CA GLU A 116 -24.30 17.20 13.89
C GLU A 116 -25.68 17.17 14.55
N ALA A 117 -26.26 18.35 14.82
CA ALA A 117 -27.62 18.45 15.34
C ALA A 117 -28.67 17.95 14.34
N SER A 118 -28.35 17.93 13.03
CA SER A 118 -29.20 17.33 12.01
C SER A 118 -29.00 15.81 11.89
N GLY A 119 -28.12 15.20 12.69
CA GLY A 119 -27.86 13.75 12.66
C GLY A 119 -26.85 13.30 11.60
N ILE A 120 -26.09 14.23 11.03
CA ILE A 120 -24.99 13.95 10.09
C ILE A 120 -23.67 14.05 10.85
N ALA A 121 -22.83 13.02 10.77
CA ALA A 121 -21.53 13.06 11.45
C ALA A 121 -20.57 14.06 10.77
N THR A 122 -19.71 14.69 11.56
CA THR A 122 -18.62 15.53 11.03
C THR A 122 -17.28 14.99 11.48
N PHE A 123 -16.23 15.22 10.69
CA PHE A 123 -14.87 14.86 11.06
C PHE A 123 -13.84 15.81 10.44
N GLY A 124 -12.66 15.88 11.06
CA GLY A 124 -11.55 16.65 10.52
C GLY A 124 -11.46 18.13 10.96
N SER A 125 -12.38 18.56 11.82
CA SER A 125 -12.36 19.87 12.47
C SER A 125 -12.83 19.74 13.93
N GLY A 126 -12.45 20.69 14.77
CA GLY A 126 -12.82 20.67 16.19
C GLY A 126 -12.29 21.85 16.99
N GLU A 127 -12.56 21.83 18.29
CA GLU A 127 -12.07 22.82 19.26
C GLU A 127 -10.57 22.69 19.55
N SER A 128 -9.98 21.54 19.21
CA SER A 128 -8.55 21.25 19.37
C SER A 128 -8.05 20.27 18.30
N ILE A 129 -6.73 20.16 18.17
CA ILE A 129 -6.10 19.17 17.28
C ILE A 129 -6.45 17.73 17.67
N SER A 130 -6.62 17.46 18.97
CA SER A 130 -7.01 16.13 19.45
C SER A 130 -8.41 15.74 19.01
N GLU A 131 -9.33 16.70 18.88
CA GLU A 131 -10.65 16.47 18.33
C GLU A 131 -10.62 16.40 16.80
N ALA A 132 -9.98 17.36 16.15
CA ALA A 132 -9.93 17.45 14.70
C ALA A 132 -9.26 16.21 14.06
N ALA A 133 -8.29 15.58 14.74
CA ALA A 133 -7.60 14.39 14.26
C ALA A 133 -8.35 13.07 14.52
N LYS A 134 -9.51 13.08 15.19
CA LYS A 134 -10.27 11.85 15.43
C LYS A 134 -10.79 11.27 14.11
N PRO A 135 -10.69 9.94 13.90
CA PRO A 135 -11.32 9.31 12.75
C PRO A 135 -12.84 9.43 12.88
N CYS A 136 -13.53 9.55 11.74
CA CYS A 136 -14.93 9.16 11.68
C CYS A 136 -14.99 7.63 11.75
N ILE A 137 -15.86 7.09 12.60
CA ILE A 137 -16.02 5.64 12.77
C ILE A 137 -17.45 5.27 12.40
N MET A 138 -17.58 4.32 11.50
CA MET A 138 -18.86 3.72 11.12
C MET A 138 -18.82 2.24 11.43
N ARG A 139 -19.92 1.68 11.91
CA ARG A 139 -20.03 0.25 12.18
C ARG A 139 -21.07 -0.38 11.26
N LEU A 140 -20.64 -1.38 10.51
CA LEU A 140 -21.48 -2.21 9.66
C LEU A 140 -21.89 -3.42 10.47
N GLU A 141 -23.17 -3.51 10.84
CA GLU A 141 -23.72 -4.63 11.59
C GLU A 141 -24.33 -5.63 10.62
N GLY A 142 -23.56 -6.66 10.26
CA GLY A 142 -24.03 -7.76 9.45
C GLY A 142 -24.87 -8.76 10.24
N GLU A 143 -25.32 -9.80 9.55
CA GLU A 143 -26.06 -10.91 10.13
C GLU A 143 -25.16 -11.85 10.94
N TYR A 144 -23.91 -12.03 10.52
CA TYR A 144 -22.96 -12.97 11.12
C TYR A 144 -21.86 -12.28 11.92
N SER A 145 -21.51 -11.05 11.56
CA SER A 145 -20.36 -10.31 12.07
C SER A 145 -20.56 -8.80 11.95
N SER A 146 -19.67 -8.03 12.58
CA SER A 146 -19.66 -6.57 12.44
C SER A 146 -18.31 -6.08 11.94
N LYS A 147 -18.30 -5.03 11.13
CA LYS A 147 -17.08 -4.45 10.57
C LYS A 147 -17.01 -2.95 10.82
N ASN A 148 -15.90 -2.46 11.36
CA ASN A 148 -15.67 -1.03 11.52
C ASN A 148 -15.04 -0.43 10.26
N VAL A 149 -15.40 0.82 9.98
CA VAL A 149 -14.81 1.65 8.94
C VAL A 149 -14.29 2.91 9.61
N TYR A 150 -12.99 3.18 9.45
CA TYR A 150 -12.31 4.35 9.98
C TYR A 150 -11.97 5.29 8.83
N ILE A 151 -12.37 6.56 8.94
CA ILE A 151 -12.04 7.60 7.96
C ILE A 151 -11.19 8.66 8.64
N LEU A 152 -9.94 8.75 8.22
CA LEU A 152 -8.96 9.73 8.67
C LEU A 152 -8.83 10.83 7.63
N THR A 153 -8.73 12.10 8.05
CA THR A 153 -8.60 13.23 7.11
C THR A 153 -7.56 14.23 7.59
N GLY A 154 -7.09 15.07 6.67
CA GLY A 154 -6.07 16.09 6.92
C GLY A 154 -5.87 16.95 5.68
N MET A 155 -5.64 18.25 5.86
CA MET A 155 -5.34 19.16 4.74
C MET A 155 -3.84 19.41 4.68
N ARG A 156 -3.26 19.33 3.48
CA ARG A 156 -1.85 19.71 3.28
C ARG A 156 -1.64 21.17 3.69
N ALA A 157 -0.79 21.38 4.68
CA ALA A 157 -0.41 22.72 5.11
C ALA A 157 0.35 23.47 4.02
N SER A 158 0.00 24.74 3.87
CA SER A 158 0.83 25.72 3.16
C SER A 158 0.92 26.97 4.02
N ARG A 159 2.02 27.72 3.88
CA ARG A 159 2.31 28.90 4.70
C ARG A 159 1.12 29.86 4.81
N ARG A 160 0.40 30.08 3.72
CA ARG A 160 -0.78 30.97 3.68
C ARG A 160 -1.87 30.51 4.66
N TYR A 161 -2.18 29.22 4.66
CA TYR A 161 -3.23 28.66 5.52
C TYR A 161 -2.78 28.47 6.96
N GLU A 162 -1.49 28.20 7.16
CA GLU A 162 -0.91 27.98 8.48
C GLU A 162 -0.63 29.28 9.25
N VAL A 163 -0.01 30.26 8.60
CA VAL A 163 0.49 31.48 9.24
C VAL A 163 -0.49 32.63 9.08
N ASP A 164 -0.91 32.91 7.83
CA ASP A 164 -1.70 34.11 7.54
C ASP A 164 -3.16 33.91 7.97
N TYR A 165 -3.75 32.75 7.63
CA TYR A 165 -5.15 32.43 7.94
C TYR A 165 -5.36 31.63 9.22
N LYS A 166 -4.31 30.97 9.75
CA LYS A 166 -4.35 30.15 10.99
C LYS A 166 -5.47 29.09 11.01
N PHE A 167 -5.59 28.32 9.92
CA PHE A 167 -6.64 27.32 9.75
C PHE A 167 -6.51 26.11 10.67
N PHE A 168 -5.29 25.70 10.97
CA PHE A 168 -5.03 24.43 11.64
C PHE A 168 -5.29 24.52 13.13
N ALA A 169 -5.94 23.48 13.66
CA ALA A 169 -6.18 23.33 15.08
C ALA A 169 -4.86 23.14 15.85
N GLU A 170 -4.82 23.65 17.07
CA GLU A 170 -3.74 23.42 18.04
C GLU A 170 -4.37 22.83 19.32
N GLU A 171 -3.58 22.62 20.37
CA GLU A 171 -4.08 22.03 21.63
C GLU A 171 -5.24 22.84 22.24
N TYR A 172 -5.19 24.17 22.15
CA TYR A 172 -6.18 25.09 22.71
C TYR A 172 -6.74 26.09 21.68
N ARG A 173 -6.60 25.78 20.38
CA ARG A 173 -7.12 26.62 19.29
C ARG A 173 -7.98 25.77 18.36
N PRO A 174 -9.26 26.14 18.15
CA PRO A 174 -10.10 25.46 17.18
C PRO A 174 -9.57 25.62 15.76
N GLY A 175 -9.84 24.62 14.92
CA GLY A 175 -9.42 24.62 13.54
C GLY A 175 -9.63 23.26 12.87
N ILE A 176 -8.97 23.06 11.74
CA ILE A 176 -9.00 21.81 10.97
C ILE A 176 -7.74 20.97 11.20
N ASN A 177 -7.83 19.67 10.91
CA ASN A 177 -6.70 18.77 11.04
C ASN A 177 -5.63 19.06 9.96
N THR A 178 -4.38 19.13 10.38
CA THR A 178 -3.24 19.23 9.46
C THR A 178 -2.85 17.85 8.97
N LEU A 179 -2.49 17.73 7.69
CA LEU A 179 -1.97 16.48 7.16
C LEU A 179 -0.48 16.33 7.51
N ASP A 180 -0.18 16.01 8.77
CA ASP A 180 1.15 15.54 9.17
C ASP A 180 1.32 14.06 8.78
N GLN A 181 2.37 13.77 8.01
CA GLN A 181 2.54 12.41 7.48
C GLN A 181 2.87 11.39 8.58
N GLN A 182 3.71 11.75 9.55
CA GLN A 182 4.17 10.81 10.56
C GLN A 182 3.03 10.50 11.54
N GLN A 183 2.30 11.53 11.99
CA GLN A 183 1.14 11.35 12.86
C GLN A 183 0.06 10.50 12.19
N MET A 184 -0.22 10.74 10.90
CA MET A 184 -1.19 9.95 10.15
C MET A 184 -0.74 8.47 10.03
N VAL A 185 0.54 8.23 9.73
CA VAL A 185 1.12 6.86 9.67
C VAL A 185 1.03 6.17 11.03
N ASP A 186 1.35 6.86 12.11
CA ASP A 186 1.30 6.31 13.47
C ASP A 186 -0.15 5.96 13.87
N GLN A 187 -1.10 6.83 13.55
CA GLN A 187 -2.52 6.61 13.82
C GLN A 187 -3.09 5.44 12.99
N ILE A 188 -2.77 5.34 11.70
CA ILE A 188 -3.15 4.20 10.86
C ILE A 188 -2.56 2.90 11.42
N THR A 189 -1.28 2.92 11.81
CA THR A 189 -0.60 1.75 12.38
C THR A 189 -1.28 1.31 13.67
N GLN A 190 -1.63 2.26 14.55
CA GLN A 190 -2.33 1.99 15.79
C GLN A 190 -3.72 1.40 15.54
N LEU A 191 -4.54 2.03 14.68
CA LEU A 191 -5.86 1.52 14.33
C LEU A 191 -5.79 0.10 13.76
N ARG A 192 -4.82 -0.18 12.87
CA ARG A 192 -4.64 -1.52 12.32
C ARG A 192 -4.20 -2.55 13.36
N MET A 193 -3.50 -2.13 14.41
CA MET A 193 -3.12 -3.00 15.54
C MET A 193 -4.30 -3.29 16.47
N GLU A 194 -5.14 -2.29 16.72
CA GLU A 194 -6.32 -2.40 17.58
C GLU A 194 -7.49 -3.12 16.90
N ASP A 195 -7.64 -2.91 15.59
CA ASP A 195 -8.68 -3.50 14.75
C ASP A 195 -8.09 -3.96 13.41
N TRP A 196 -7.66 -5.21 13.37
CA TRP A 196 -6.96 -5.77 12.22
C TRP A 196 -7.87 -6.05 11.01
N GLU A 197 -9.19 -6.15 11.20
CA GLU A 197 -10.19 -6.39 10.15
C GLU A 197 -10.95 -5.14 9.70
N GLY A 198 -10.82 -4.05 10.45
CA GLY A 198 -11.41 -2.76 10.14
C GLY A 198 -10.93 -2.20 8.80
N ILE A 199 -11.82 -1.46 8.12
CA ILE A 199 -11.49 -0.79 6.86
C ILE A 199 -10.95 0.59 7.20
N ILE A 200 -9.72 0.89 6.81
CA ILE A 200 -9.07 2.17 7.11
C ILE A 200 -8.94 2.98 5.81
N ILE A 201 -9.59 4.14 5.79
CA ILE A 201 -9.66 5.05 4.65
C ILE A 201 -8.98 6.36 5.04
N VAL A 202 -8.08 6.85 4.20
CA VAL A 202 -7.51 8.20 4.33
C VAL A 202 -8.18 9.11 3.29
N TYR A 203 -8.69 10.24 3.74
CA TYR A 203 -9.51 11.19 2.99
C TYR A 203 -8.81 12.57 2.92
N PRO A 204 -7.61 12.69 2.30
CA PRO A 204 -6.78 13.88 2.38
C PRO A 204 -7.23 15.00 1.43
N HIS A 205 -6.96 16.25 1.81
CA HIS A 205 -7.19 17.42 0.96
C HIS A 205 -5.88 18.06 0.49
N TRP A 206 -5.68 18.12 -0.83
CA TRP A 206 -4.45 18.59 -1.46
C TRP A 206 -4.49 20.07 -1.82
N GLN A 207 -4.20 20.94 -0.85
CA GLN A 207 -4.20 22.38 -1.10
C GLN A 207 -3.18 22.82 -2.14
N GLY A 208 -3.59 23.62 -3.13
CA GLY A 208 -2.71 24.26 -4.10
C GLY A 208 -2.42 23.43 -5.35
N LEU A 209 -3.34 22.54 -5.70
CA LEU A 209 -3.30 21.71 -6.91
C LEU A 209 -4.54 21.87 -7.79
N ASP A 210 -5.25 23.00 -7.67
CA ASP A 210 -6.46 23.28 -8.44
C ASP A 210 -6.23 22.96 -9.94
N TYR A 211 -7.06 22.07 -10.49
CA TYR A 211 -7.05 21.64 -11.88
C TYR A 211 -5.73 20.98 -12.33
N ARG A 212 -4.99 20.34 -11.41
CA ARG A 212 -3.75 19.61 -11.70
C ARG A 212 -3.81 18.18 -11.19
N PHE A 213 -3.07 17.29 -11.85
CA PHE A 213 -2.94 15.91 -11.39
C PHE A 213 -2.05 15.85 -10.14
N ALA A 214 -2.64 15.47 -9.01
CA ALA A 214 -1.92 15.23 -7.76
C ALA A 214 -0.96 14.03 -7.87
N SER A 215 -1.29 13.07 -8.73
CA SER A 215 -0.44 11.93 -9.06
C SER A 215 0.89 12.33 -9.70
N GLU A 216 0.98 13.44 -10.44
CA GLU A 216 2.26 13.93 -10.99
C GLU A 216 3.25 14.41 -9.90
N ASN A 217 2.76 14.62 -8.67
CA ASN A 217 3.58 15.04 -7.55
C ASN A 217 4.16 13.83 -6.80
N SER A 218 5.44 13.53 -7.03
CA SER A 218 6.12 12.40 -6.38
C SER A 218 6.10 12.42 -4.84
N ASN A 219 5.94 13.58 -4.19
CA ASN A 219 5.80 13.65 -2.74
C ASN A 219 4.41 13.22 -2.28
N ILE A 220 3.35 13.53 -3.05
CA ILE A 220 2.00 13.04 -2.79
C ILE A 220 1.97 11.52 -3.00
N GLN A 221 2.56 11.00 -4.09
CA GLN A 221 2.69 9.55 -4.31
C GLN A 221 3.34 8.83 -3.13
N LYS A 222 4.53 9.31 -2.70
CA LYS A 222 5.25 8.72 -1.56
C LYS A 222 4.42 8.75 -0.28
N ARG A 223 3.68 9.83 -0.05
CA ARG A 223 2.82 10.00 1.11
C ARG A 223 1.63 9.03 1.09
N CYS A 224 0.88 8.97 -0.01
CA CYS A 224 -0.24 8.04 -0.16
C CYS A 224 0.23 6.59 -0.01
N ARG A 225 1.34 6.22 -0.67
CA ARG A 225 1.95 4.89 -0.51
C ARG A 225 2.31 4.61 0.94
N ALA A 226 2.94 5.56 1.66
CA ALA A 226 3.27 5.39 3.08
C ALA A 226 2.03 5.13 3.96
N PHE A 227 0.88 5.73 3.66
CA PHE A 227 -0.38 5.44 4.35
C PHE A 227 -0.84 3.99 4.12
N ILE A 228 -0.77 3.50 2.88
CA ILE A 228 -1.05 2.10 2.57
C ILE A 228 -0.04 1.15 3.24
N GLU A 229 1.25 1.51 3.26
CA GLU A 229 2.28 0.73 3.95
C GLU A 229 2.05 0.63 5.47
N ALA A 230 1.45 1.67 6.07
CA ALA A 230 1.10 1.72 7.49
C ALA A 230 -0.14 0.87 7.83
N GLY A 231 -0.97 0.53 6.84
CA GLY A 231 -2.13 -0.35 7.02
C GLY A 231 -3.47 0.25 6.55
N ALA A 232 -3.48 1.39 5.85
CA ALA A 232 -4.69 1.89 5.20
C ALA A 232 -5.06 1.00 4.00
N ASP A 233 -6.36 0.79 3.79
CA ASP A 233 -6.90 0.05 2.65
C ASP A 233 -7.14 0.99 1.46
N TYR A 234 -7.59 2.21 1.74
CA TYR A 234 -7.96 3.19 0.73
C TYR A 234 -7.38 4.58 1.01
N VAL A 235 -7.03 5.29 -0.06
CA VAL A 235 -6.79 6.74 -0.03
C VAL A 235 -7.69 7.39 -1.08
N PHE A 236 -8.58 8.31 -0.69
CA PHE A 236 -9.41 9.08 -1.60
C PHE A 236 -9.13 10.57 -1.42
N GLY A 237 -8.38 11.17 -2.36
CA GLY A 237 -7.98 12.57 -2.27
C GLY A 237 -9.03 13.57 -2.76
N HIS A 238 -8.88 14.84 -2.35
CA HIS A 238 -9.70 15.99 -2.77
C HIS A 238 -8.85 17.25 -2.98
N GLY A 239 -9.46 18.32 -3.51
CA GLY A 239 -8.84 19.63 -3.66
C GLY A 239 -8.34 20.00 -5.07
N PRO A 240 -7.88 19.05 -5.92
CA PRO A 240 -7.62 19.37 -7.31
C PRO A 240 -8.85 19.72 -8.15
N HIS A 241 -10.08 19.45 -7.66
CA HIS A 241 -11.35 19.67 -8.37
C HIS A 241 -11.52 18.89 -9.69
N ILE A 242 -10.61 17.97 -9.97
CA ILE A 242 -10.60 17.09 -11.14
C ILE A 242 -10.40 15.64 -10.70
N ILE A 243 -10.87 14.74 -11.54
CA ILE A 243 -10.51 13.32 -11.55
C ILE A 243 -8.99 13.16 -11.59
N ASN A 244 -8.49 12.09 -11.00
CA ASN A 244 -7.07 11.77 -10.97
C ASN A 244 -6.89 10.25 -10.99
N ASP A 245 -5.64 9.84 -11.13
CA ASP A 245 -5.27 8.44 -11.27
C ASP A 245 -5.76 7.55 -10.11
N ILE A 246 -6.11 6.31 -10.45
CA ILE A 246 -6.35 5.22 -9.51
C ILE A 246 -5.13 4.29 -9.56
N GLU A 247 -4.42 4.17 -8.45
CA GLU A 247 -3.26 3.30 -8.29
C GLU A 247 -3.57 2.16 -7.33
N LYS A 248 -3.39 0.92 -7.79
CA LYS A 248 -3.29 -0.24 -6.87
C LYS A 248 -1.86 -0.33 -6.36
N TYR A 249 -1.67 -0.20 -5.06
CA TYR A 249 -0.36 -0.28 -4.42
C TYR A 249 -0.38 -1.28 -3.28
N ARG A 250 0.34 -2.41 -3.45
CA ARG A 250 0.21 -3.58 -2.57
C ARG A 250 -1.25 -4.04 -2.51
N ASP A 251 -1.81 -4.21 -1.31
CA ASP A 251 -3.20 -4.63 -1.11
C ASP A 251 -4.19 -3.45 -1.13
N GLY A 252 -3.71 -2.20 -1.06
CA GLY A 252 -4.56 -1.00 -0.99
C GLY A 252 -4.78 -0.29 -2.33
N THR A 253 -5.76 0.61 -2.34
CA THR A 253 -6.12 1.43 -3.52
C THR A 253 -5.97 2.92 -3.21
N ILE A 254 -5.32 3.66 -4.11
CA ILE A 254 -5.12 5.12 -4.01
C ILE A 254 -5.85 5.79 -5.17
N VAL A 255 -6.86 6.59 -4.88
CA VAL A 255 -7.44 7.55 -5.82
C VAL A 255 -6.90 8.93 -5.48
N TYR A 256 -6.01 9.44 -6.31
CA TYR A 256 -5.25 10.66 -5.99
C TYR A 256 -6.14 11.91 -5.85
N SER A 257 -7.28 11.95 -6.55
CA SER A 257 -8.36 12.90 -6.33
C SER A 257 -9.65 12.37 -6.93
N ILE A 258 -10.76 12.50 -6.21
CA ILE A 258 -12.10 12.20 -6.72
C ILE A 258 -12.81 13.46 -7.27
N GLY A 259 -12.18 14.63 -7.23
CA GLY A 259 -12.69 15.85 -7.87
C GLY A 259 -13.91 16.49 -7.19
N ASN A 260 -14.68 17.26 -7.96
CA ASN A 260 -15.91 17.89 -7.47
C ASN A 260 -17.08 16.91 -7.50
N PHE A 261 -17.91 16.92 -6.46
CA PHE A 261 -19.23 16.29 -6.55
C PHE A 261 -20.26 17.28 -7.12
N ILE A 262 -20.60 18.31 -6.33
CA ILE A 262 -21.36 19.48 -6.78
C ILE A 262 -20.73 20.70 -6.14
N PHE A 263 -20.03 21.50 -6.94
CA PHE A 263 -19.44 22.74 -6.49
C PHE A 263 -19.84 23.84 -7.46
N ASN A 264 -20.84 24.66 -7.11
CA ASN A 264 -21.51 25.62 -8.00
C ASN A 264 -20.66 26.88 -8.32
N SER A 265 -19.38 26.69 -8.61
CA SER A 265 -18.52 27.69 -9.24
C SER A 265 -18.59 27.58 -10.77
N PRO A 266 -18.24 28.63 -11.54
CA PRO A 266 -18.19 28.54 -13.01
C PRO A 266 -17.22 27.50 -13.59
N GLY A 267 -16.36 26.89 -12.78
CA GLY A 267 -15.29 26.01 -13.25
C GLY A 267 -14.16 26.77 -13.97
N ARG A 268 -12.97 26.19 -13.98
CA ARG A 268 -11.80 26.69 -14.73
C ARG A 268 -11.21 25.63 -15.67
N TYR A 269 -11.92 24.55 -15.94
CA TYR A 269 -11.45 23.39 -16.70
C TYR A 269 -10.84 23.77 -18.06
N GLU A 270 -11.62 24.44 -18.92
CA GLU A 270 -11.15 24.93 -20.23
C GLU A 270 -9.92 25.86 -20.11
N LYS A 271 -9.99 26.86 -19.23
CA LYS A 271 -8.90 27.83 -19.01
C LYS A 271 -7.61 27.14 -18.55
N MET A 272 -7.74 26.09 -17.74
CA MET A 272 -6.64 25.33 -17.17
C MET A 272 -6.25 24.12 -18.03
N GLN A 273 -6.95 23.88 -19.15
CA GLN A 273 -6.79 22.69 -20.00
C GLN A 273 -6.86 21.38 -19.21
N ALA A 274 -7.77 21.33 -18.23
CA ALA A 274 -7.94 20.19 -17.34
C ALA A 274 -9.20 19.40 -17.68
N PRO A 275 -9.21 18.07 -17.46
CA PRO A 275 -10.38 17.24 -17.75
C PRO A 275 -11.58 17.65 -16.89
N PRO A 276 -12.78 17.80 -17.47
CA PRO A 276 -13.98 18.25 -16.76
C PRO A 276 -14.67 17.16 -15.93
N TYR A 277 -13.92 16.15 -15.49
CA TYR A 277 -14.48 14.94 -14.88
C TYR A 277 -14.13 14.84 -13.40
N SER A 278 -14.93 14.08 -12.65
CA SER A 278 -14.74 13.71 -11.23
C SER A 278 -15.22 12.28 -11.00
N PHE A 279 -15.02 11.74 -9.80
CA PHE A 279 -15.52 10.41 -9.41
C PHE A 279 -16.55 10.49 -8.27
N VAL A 280 -17.56 9.63 -8.37
CA VAL A 280 -18.31 9.11 -7.21
C VAL A 280 -17.84 7.69 -6.95
N VAL A 281 -17.34 7.40 -5.76
CA VAL A 281 -16.76 6.10 -5.40
C VAL A 281 -17.77 5.31 -4.57
N GLN A 282 -18.00 4.05 -4.91
CA GLN A 282 -18.76 3.11 -4.10
C GLN A 282 -17.89 1.92 -3.69
N LEU A 283 -17.90 1.62 -2.39
CA LEU A 283 -17.44 0.35 -1.86
C LEU A 283 -18.69 -0.46 -1.52
N LYS A 284 -18.95 -1.51 -2.30
CA LYS A 284 -20.08 -2.42 -2.10
C LYS A 284 -19.60 -3.61 -1.31
N LEU A 285 -20.04 -3.70 -0.06
CA LEU A 285 -19.66 -4.76 0.84
C LEU A 285 -20.75 -5.80 0.92
N GLU A 286 -20.38 -7.06 0.77
CA GLU A 286 -21.26 -8.20 0.94
C GLU A 286 -20.68 -9.11 2.01
N GLU A 287 -21.42 -9.25 3.10
CA GLU A 287 -21.08 -10.20 4.15
C GLU A 287 -21.52 -11.60 3.70
N GLY A 288 -20.52 -12.47 3.52
CA GLY A 288 -20.69 -13.92 3.37
C GLY A 288 -20.67 -14.62 4.73
N SER A 289 -20.77 -15.95 4.73
CA SER A 289 -20.73 -16.77 5.95
C SER A 289 -19.44 -16.59 6.76
N ASP A 290 -18.31 -16.32 6.08
CA ASP A 290 -16.98 -16.40 6.69
C ASP A 290 -16.14 -15.12 6.51
N SER A 291 -16.46 -14.26 5.54
CA SER A 291 -15.76 -12.99 5.31
C SER A 291 -16.60 -11.94 4.59
N TRP A 292 -16.11 -10.70 4.57
CA TRP A 292 -16.72 -9.60 3.83
C TRP A 292 -16.03 -9.43 2.49
N HIS A 293 -16.78 -9.54 1.40
CA HIS A 293 -16.32 -9.20 0.06
C HIS A 293 -16.55 -7.71 -0.20
N ILE A 294 -15.61 -7.04 -0.87
CA ILE A 294 -15.70 -5.62 -1.22
C ILE A 294 -15.52 -5.46 -2.73
N GLU A 295 -16.54 -4.94 -3.40
CA GLU A 295 -16.46 -4.52 -4.79
C GLU A 295 -16.29 -2.99 -4.85
N GLU A 296 -15.20 -2.55 -5.48
CA GLU A 296 -14.90 -1.14 -5.71
C GLU A 296 -15.48 -0.67 -7.05
N ARG A 297 -16.27 0.41 -7.04
CA ARG A 297 -16.79 1.06 -8.25
C ARG A 297 -16.49 2.55 -8.26
N TYR A 298 -15.91 3.03 -9.35
CA TYR A 298 -15.54 4.43 -9.54
C TYR A 298 -16.37 4.99 -10.70
N TYR A 299 -17.45 5.70 -10.39
CA TYR A 299 -18.37 6.27 -11.37
C TYR A 299 -17.88 7.65 -11.83
N PRO A 300 -17.38 7.81 -13.06
CA PRO A 300 -17.04 9.11 -13.58
C PRO A 300 -18.29 9.96 -13.80
N ILE A 301 -18.19 11.24 -13.40
CA ILE A 301 -19.21 12.26 -13.64
C ILE A 301 -18.61 13.46 -14.37
N LEU A 302 -19.39 14.05 -15.27
CA LEU A 302 -19.07 15.34 -15.87
C LEU A 302 -19.39 16.45 -14.86
N SER A 303 -18.38 17.26 -14.53
CA SER A 303 -18.40 18.23 -13.43
C SER A 303 -18.27 19.69 -13.88
N ASP A 304 -17.99 19.95 -15.16
CA ASP A 304 -17.93 21.32 -15.65
C ASP A 304 -19.33 21.94 -15.73
N ASN A 305 -19.58 22.94 -14.88
CA ASN A 305 -20.86 23.64 -14.79
C ASN A 305 -21.20 24.45 -16.05
N LYS A 306 -20.22 24.80 -16.90
CA LYS A 306 -20.49 25.45 -18.20
C LYS A 306 -21.07 24.48 -19.22
N ILE A 307 -20.66 23.21 -19.15
CA ILE A 307 -21.14 22.16 -20.06
C ILE A 307 -22.46 21.60 -19.53
N THR A 308 -22.50 21.29 -18.24
CA THR A 308 -23.65 20.63 -17.59
C THR A 308 -24.77 21.58 -17.20
N GLN A 309 -24.58 22.90 -17.33
CA GLN A 309 -25.53 23.92 -16.84
C GLN A 309 -25.85 23.74 -15.35
N PHE A 310 -24.79 23.51 -14.55
CA PHE A 310 -24.90 23.25 -13.11
C PHE A 310 -25.80 22.03 -12.80
N LYS A 311 -25.60 20.95 -13.55
CA LYS A 311 -26.26 19.65 -13.34
C LYS A 311 -25.26 18.54 -13.62
N SER A 312 -24.27 18.39 -12.75
CA SER A 312 -23.32 17.28 -12.88
C SER A 312 -24.08 15.95 -13.00
N ARG A 313 -23.53 15.06 -13.83
CA ARG A 313 -24.19 13.80 -14.20
C ARG A 313 -23.15 12.73 -14.53
N PRO A 314 -23.51 11.44 -14.49
CA PRO A 314 -22.71 10.39 -15.11
C PRO A 314 -22.30 10.76 -16.53
N ILE A 315 -21.12 10.32 -16.94
CA ILE A 315 -20.67 10.52 -18.32
C ILE A 315 -21.56 9.76 -19.31
N GLU A 316 -21.67 10.32 -20.51
CA GLU A 316 -22.33 9.72 -21.66
C GLU A 316 -21.32 8.94 -22.53
N GLU A 317 -21.82 8.12 -23.46
CA GLU A 317 -20.97 7.23 -24.28
C GLU A 317 -19.94 7.97 -25.13
N ASN A 318 -20.29 9.14 -25.67
CA ASN A 318 -19.39 10.01 -26.42
C ASN A 318 -18.32 10.69 -25.56
N GLU A 319 -18.51 10.74 -24.24
CA GLU A 319 -17.55 11.33 -23.29
C GLU A 319 -16.58 10.29 -22.72
N VAL A 320 -16.87 8.99 -22.93
CA VAL A 320 -16.00 7.89 -22.52
C VAL A 320 -14.66 7.98 -23.25
N GLU A 321 -14.67 8.19 -24.57
CA GLU A 321 -13.43 8.28 -25.36
C GLU A 321 -12.57 9.47 -24.93
N ASP A 322 -13.20 10.62 -24.63
CA ASP A 322 -12.51 11.80 -24.13
C ASP A 322 -11.89 11.54 -22.75
N LEU A 323 -12.66 10.99 -21.81
CA LEU A 323 -12.16 10.63 -20.48
C LEU A 323 -11.02 9.60 -20.57
N GLU A 324 -11.21 8.55 -21.36
CA GLU A 324 -10.19 7.55 -21.59
C GLU A 324 -8.96 8.17 -22.26
N GLY A 325 -9.13 9.12 -23.18
CA GLY A 325 -8.04 9.89 -23.79
C GLY A 325 -7.23 10.65 -22.76
N PHE A 326 -7.88 11.39 -21.84
CA PHE A 326 -7.19 12.10 -20.75
C PHE A 326 -6.45 11.15 -19.79
N ILE A 327 -7.06 10.01 -19.47
CA ILE A 327 -6.42 8.98 -18.63
C ILE A 327 -5.26 8.31 -19.39
N LYS A 328 -5.38 8.07 -20.71
CA LYS A 328 -4.37 7.40 -21.55
C LYS A 328 -3.18 8.31 -21.88
N ASP A 329 -3.41 9.56 -22.24
CA ASP A 329 -2.37 10.52 -22.69
C ASP A 329 -1.43 10.99 -21.58
N LYS A 330 -1.81 10.78 -20.31
CA LYS A 330 -1.04 11.21 -19.14
C LYS A 330 -0.61 10.07 -18.22
N ALA A 331 -0.88 8.82 -18.60
CA ALA A 331 -0.50 7.67 -17.81
C ALA A 331 1.03 7.49 -17.72
N TYR A 332 1.56 7.47 -16.50
CA TYR A 332 2.38 6.33 -16.13
C TYR A 332 1.50 5.08 -16.31
N GLU A 333 1.87 4.15 -17.20
CA GLU A 333 1.08 3.01 -17.71
C GLU A 333 0.49 2.02 -16.65
N GLY A 334 0.55 2.31 -15.35
CA GLY A 334 -0.04 1.48 -14.29
C GLY A 334 -1.57 1.41 -14.30
N LEU A 335 -2.26 2.34 -14.97
CA LEU A 335 -3.73 2.37 -15.03
C LEU A 335 -4.35 1.47 -16.10
N GLN A 336 -3.65 1.22 -17.20
CA GLN A 336 -4.28 0.65 -18.41
C GLN A 336 -4.64 -0.84 -18.29
N ASN A 337 -4.09 -1.56 -17.32
CA ASN A 337 -4.21 -3.02 -17.25
C ASN A 337 -4.93 -3.58 -16.02
N THR A 338 -5.50 -2.75 -15.14
CA THR A 338 -6.10 -3.24 -13.88
C THR A 338 -7.55 -2.85 -13.65
N TYR A 339 -8.00 -1.71 -14.18
CA TYR A 339 -9.40 -1.30 -14.06
C TYR A 339 -10.08 -1.37 -15.42
N VAL A 340 -11.25 -1.99 -15.46
CA VAL A 340 -12.08 -2.10 -16.65
C VAL A 340 -13.30 -1.20 -16.51
N LEU A 341 -13.60 -0.49 -17.59
CA LEU A 341 -14.84 0.24 -17.72
C LEU A 341 -15.98 -0.75 -17.89
N LYS A 342 -16.94 -0.71 -16.98
CA LYS A 342 -18.20 -1.46 -17.03
C LYS A 342 -19.36 -0.48 -17.07
N LYS A 343 -20.56 -0.99 -17.33
CA LYS A 343 -21.80 -0.22 -17.31
C LYS A 343 -22.84 -0.97 -16.51
N ASP A 344 -23.54 -0.27 -15.63
CA ASP A 344 -24.75 -0.77 -14.98
C ASP A 344 -25.92 0.21 -15.20
N HIS A 345 -27.03 0.02 -14.48
CA HIS A 345 -28.20 0.88 -14.60
C HIS A 345 -27.97 2.32 -14.14
N ARG A 346 -26.88 2.60 -13.41
CA ARG A 346 -26.52 3.94 -12.90
C ARG A 346 -25.57 4.68 -13.84
N GLY A 347 -24.87 3.97 -14.71
CA GLY A 347 -23.98 4.54 -15.71
C GLY A 347 -22.71 3.72 -15.91
N TYR A 348 -21.72 4.35 -16.54
CA TYR A 348 -20.38 3.78 -16.64
C TYR A 348 -19.65 3.87 -15.30
N TYR A 349 -18.82 2.87 -15.00
CA TYR A 349 -17.94 2.87 -13.83
C TYR A 349 -16.69 2.05 -14.11
N TYR A 350 -15.57 2.45 -13.52
CA TYR A 350 -14.39 1.62 -13.45
C TYR A 350 -14.51 0.65 -12.27
N SER A 351 -14.12 -0.59 -12.49
CA SER A 351 -13.97 -1.60 -11.44
C SER A 351 -12.71 -2.40 -11.69
N PHE A 352 -12.12 -2.94 -10.64
CA PHE A 352 -10.92 -3.73 -10.76
C PHE A 352 -11.22 -5.04 -11.51
N ASP A 353 -10.38 -5.40 -12.47
CA ASP A 353 -10.44 -6.68 -13.17
C ASP A 353 -9.47 -7.67 -12.52
N TYR A 354 -10.01 -8.43 -11.57
CA TYR A 354 -9.28 -9.52 -10.92
C TYR A 354 -8.88 -10.61 -11.94
N ALA A 355 -9.61 -10.81 -13.04
CA ALA A 355 -9.33 -11.85 -14.04
C ALA A 355 -8.27 -11.45 -15.10
N ARG A 356 -8.04 -10.16 -15.35
CA ARG A 356 -6.91 -9.69 -16.20
C ARG A 356 -5.57 -9.67 -15.47
N THR A 357 -5.59 -9.45 -14.16
CA THR A 357 -4.38 -9.61 -13.32
C THR A 357 -3.98 -11.07 -13.13
N GLU A 358 -4.87 -12.01 -13.41
CA GLU A 358 -4.64 -13.45 -13.42
C GLU A 358 -3.79 -13.97 -14.60
N HIS A 359 -3.59 -13.19 -15.67
CA HIS A 359 -2.95 -13.67 -16.91
C HIS A 359 -1.44 -13.40 -17.03
N SER A 360 -0.78 -12.85 -16.00
CA SER A 360 0.68 -12.63 -15.99
C SER A 360 1.49 -13.68 -15.21
N ILE A 361 0.86 -14.75 -14.75
CA ILE A 361 1.55 -15.96 -14.27
C ILE A 361 1.14 -17.09 -15.19
N ASP A 362 2.02 -17.48 -16.11
CA ASP A 362 1.79 -18.65 -16.98
C ASP A 362 1.62 -19.92 -16.11
N ARG A 363 0.37 -20.40 -16.10
CA ARG A 363 -0.19 -21.47 -15.27
C ARG A 363 0.20 -22.89 -15.74
N SER A 364 1.28 -23.05 -16.51
CA SER A 364 1.66 -24.34 -17.10
C SER A 364 3.02 -24.92 -16.66
N THR A 365 3.80 -24.22 -15.82
CA THR A 365 5.17 -24.67 -15.49
C THR A 365 5.56 -24.52 -14.03
N CYS A 366 4.77 -25.05 -13.10
CA CYS A 366 5.29 -25.48 -11.80
C CYS A 366 4.41 -26.60 -11.24
N ASN A 367 4.75 -27.85 -11.55
CA ASN A 367 4.62 -28.88 -10.52
C ASN A 367 5.53 -28.39 -9.37
N ILE A 368 5.00 -27.64 -8.39
CA ILE A 368 5.68 -27.64 -7.10
C ILE A 368 5.65 -29.09 -6.69
N ASP A 369 6.84 -29.66 -6.69
CA ASP A 369 7.08 -31.01 -6.27
C ASP A 369 6.46 -31.13 -4.88
N TYR A 370 5.50 -32.03 -4.71
CA TYR A 370 4.90 -32.35 -3.42
C TYR A 370 6.00 -32.61 -2.37
N GLU A 371 7.17 -33.04 -2.84
CA GLU A 371 8.45 -33.16 -2.12
C GLU A 371 8.90 -31.92 -1.35
N LEU A 372 8.58 -30.69 -1.76
CA LEU A 372 8.93 -29.48 -1.00
C LEU A 372 8.26 -29.46 0.39
N PHE A 373 7.01 -29.93 0.43
CA PHE A 373 6.18 -29.89 1.62
C PHE A 373 6.18 -31.21 2.39
N LYS A 374 6.52 -32.34 1.76
CA LYS A 374 6.64 -33.65 2.43
C LYS A 374 7.44 -33.61 3.74
N PRO A 375 8.61 -32.93 3.82
CA PRO A 375 9.37 -32.85 5.06
C PRO A 375 8.66 -32.11 6.20
N LEU A 376 7.60 -31.35 5.92
CA LEU A 376 6.82 -30.60 6.91
C LEU A 376 5.67 -31.38 7.51
N ILE A 377 5.20 -32.42 6.81
CA ILE A 377 4.12 -33.27 7.28
C ILE A 377 4.57 -33.93 8.59
N GLY A 378 3.83 -33.66 9.66
CA GLY A 378 4.14 -34.15 11.01
C GLY A 378 5.25 -33.38 11.76
N LYS A 379 5.86 -32.34 11.18
CA LYS A 379 6.79 -31.47 11.93
C LYS A 379 6.02 -30.51 12.84
N THR A 380 6.48 -30.42 14.09
CA THR A 380 5.95 -29.45 15.05
C THR A 380 6.57 -28.08 14.80
N GLN A 381 5.73 -27.04 14.79
CA GLN A 381 6.17 -25.66 14.71
C GLN A 381 6.77 -25.22 16.05
N ASN A 382 7.78 -24.36 16.01
CA ASN A 382 8.30 -23.71 17.19
C ASN A 382 7.25 -22.74 17.76
N ILE A 383 7.03 -22.82 19.07
CA ILE A 383 6.18 -21.90 19.82
C ILE A 383 7.08 -21.03 20.68
N TYR A 384 6.90 -19.72 20.57
CA TYR A 384 7.64 -18.73 21.35
C TYR A 384 6.68 -18.07 22.34
N ASN A 385 7.21 -17.65 23.48
CA ASN A 385 6.46 -16.94 24.53
C ASN A 385 6.85 -15.46 24.60
N GLU A 386 7.62 -15.00 23.62
CA GLU A 386 8.13 -13.63 23.53
C GLU A 386 7.18 -12.79 22.67
N GLY A 387 6.99 -11.53 23.04
CA GLY A 387 6.29 -10.56 22.21
C GLY A 387 7.11 -10.14 20.98
N ARG A 388 6.56 -9.24 20.17
CA ARG A 388 7.26 -8.67 19.00
C ARG A 388 8.68 -8.19 19.38
N PHE A 389 9.65 -8.49 18.52
CA PHE A 389 11.02 -8.00 18.66
C PHE A 389 11.31 -6.83 17.69
N SER A 390 12.38 -6.10 17.96
CA SER A 390 13.06 -5.26 16.96
C SER A 390 14.53 -5.65 16.91
N VAL A 391 15.18 -5.54 15.74
CA VAL A 391 16.61 -5.88 15.62
C VAL A 391 17.44 -5.05 16.60
N LYS A 392 17.09 -3.76 16.75
CA LYS A 392 17.71 -2.87 17.76
C LYS A 392 17.64 -3.44 19.17
N LYS A 393 16.47 -3.97 19.58
CA LYS A 393 16.29 -4.56 20.91
C LYS A 393 17.18 -5.79 21.10
N LEU A 394 17.19 -6.72 20.13
CA LEU A 394 18.04 -7.91 20.21
C LEU A 394 19.54 -7.57 20.27
N LEU A 395 19.99 -6.62 19.45
CA LEU A 395 21.39 -6.18 19.49
C LEU A 395 21.71 -5.47 20.80
N ALA A 396 20.82 -4.62 21.31
CA ALA A 396 20.99 -3.92 22.58
C ALA A 396 21.10 -4.89 23.77
N GLU A 397 20.27 -5.93 23.80
CA GLU A 397 20.32 -6.99 24.81
C GLU A 397 21.64 -7.75 24.77
N GLU A 398 22.17 -8.05 23.58
CA GLU A 398 23.47 -8.70 23.43
C GLU A 398 24.65 -7.80 23.80
N PHE A 399 24.60 -6.50 23.48
CA PHE A 399 25.60 -5.54 23.97
C PHE A 399 25.57 -5.44 25.49
N ALA A 400 24.39 -5.31 26.10
CA ALA A 400 24.22 -5.24 27.54
C ALA A 400 24.73 -6.51 28.24
N ARG A 401 24.45 -7.69 27.66
CA ARG A 401 24.95 -8.98 28.16
C ARG A 401 26.49 -9.06 28.17
N LEU A 402 27.15 -8.34 27.28
CA LEU A 402 28.61 -8.24 27.19
C LEU A 402 29.19 -7.05 27.97
N GLY A 403 28.36 -6.31 28.73
CA GLY A 403 28.78 -5.20 29.58
C GLY A 403 28.86 -3.84 28.86
N TYR A 404 28.31 -3.71 27.66
CA TYR A 404 28.31 -2.47 26.90
C TYR A 404 26.97 -1.74 26.96
N GLU A 405 27.02 -0.44 27.17
CA GLU A 405 25.83 0.41 27.09
C GLU A 405 25.44 0.67 25.64
N SER A 406 24.14 0.69 25.37
CA SER A 406 23.62 1.11 24.07
C SER A 406 22.39 2.00 24.21
N LYS A 407 22.20 2.89 23.24
CA LYS A 407 21.05 3.80 23.18
C LYS A 407 20.41 3.79 21.80
N SER A 408 19.09 3.94 21.77
CA SER A 408 18.35 4.16 20.52
C SER A 408 18.32 5.64 20.16
N LEU A 409 18.63 5.98 18.91
CA LEU A 409 18.47 7.32 18.34
C LEU A 409 17.63 7.21 17.06
N GLY A 410 16.32 7.38 17.19
CA GLY A 410 15.36 7.14 16.10
C GLY A 410 15.49 5.71 15.56
N LYS A 411 15.79 5.57 14.26
CA LYS A 411 16.00 4.28 13.59
C LYS A 411 17.36 3.61 13.87
N TYR A 412 18.27 4.31 14.56
CA TYR A 412 19.62 3.82 14.82
C TYR A 412 19.75 3.24 16.23
N LEU A 413 20.59 2.21 16.38
CA LEU A 413 21.15 1.78 17.67
C LEU A 413 22.59 2.26 17.75
N VAL A 414 22.98 2.85 18.86
CA VAL A 414 24.36 3.29 19.12
C VAL A 414 24.88 2.56 20.36
N ALA A 415 25.83 1.65 20.18
CA ALA A 415 26.56 1.01 21.27
C ALA A 415 27.80 1.84 21.61
N ASN A 416 27.93 2.22 22.88
CA ASN A 416 29.09 2.96 23.39
C ASN A 416 30.16 1.96 23.82
N LEU A 417 31.36 2.14 23.32
CA LEU A 417 32.56 1.40 23.70
C LEU A 417 33.56 2.39 24.30
N GLU A 418 34.56 1.90 25.02
CA GLU A 418 35.50 2.76 25.79
C GLU A 418 36.07 3.93 24.97
N ASN A 419 36.46 3.68 23.71
CA ASN A 419 37.13 4.67 22.85
C ASN A 419 36.39 4.95 21.53
N THR A 420 35.22 4.36 21.30
CA THR A 420 34.49 4.52 20.02
C THR A 420 33.00 4.20 20.16
N LYS A 421 32.25 4.37 19.08
CA LYS A 421 30.83 4.02 18.99
C LYS A 421 30.59 3.14 17.79
N LEU A 422 29.78 2.09 17.99
CA LEU A 422 29.22 1.31 16.90
C LEU A 422 27.78 1.74 16.66
N CYS A 423 27.47 2.10 15.43
CA CYS A 423 26.12 2.46 15.02
C CYS A 423 25.54 1.34 14.15
N PHE A 424 24.26 1.07 14.35
CA PHE A 424 23.51 0.10 13.57
C PHE A 424 22.23 0.70 13.03
N LEU A 425 21.92 0.38 11.77
CA LEU A 425 20.63 0.59 11.15
C LEU A 425 20.06 -0.79 10.77
N GLU A 426 19.18 -1.31 11.63
CA GLU A 426 18.85 -2.74 11.68
C GLU A 426 20.15 -3.57 11.86
N THR A 427 20.54 -4.36 10.86
CA THR A 427 21.77 -5.16 10.88
C THR A 427 22.96 -4.48 10.18
N GLU A 428 22.74 -3.40 9.44
CA GLU A 428 23.82 -2.66 8.79
C GLU A 428 24.62 -1.93 9.86
N SER A 429 25.93 -2.14 9.92
CA SER A 429 26.80 -1.64 10.99
C SER A 429 27.66 -0.46 10.51
N SER A 430 28.35 0.20 11.44
CA SER A 430 29.41 1.17 11.12
C SER A 430 30.54 0.58 10.26
N ASN A 431 30.69 -0.75 10.22
CA ASN A 431 31.71 -1.45 9.44
C ASN A 431 31.21 -1.86 8.05
N THR A 432 29.91 -1.76 7.78
CA THR A 432 29.37 -2.06 6.47
C THR A 432 29.81 -1.02 5.45
N SER A 433 30.53 -1.46 4.42
CA SER A 433 31.05 -0.60 3.36
C SER A 433 29.92 0.02 2.55
N LEU A 434 29.92 1.35 2.43
CA LEU A 434 28.99 2.07 1.56
C LEU A 434 29.14 1.64 0.09
N LEU A 435 30.36 1.37 -0.37
CA LEU A 435 30.60 0.87 -1.72
C LEU A 435 30.09 -0.57 -1.87
N GLY A 436 30.33 -1.43 -0.87
CA GLY A 436 29.77 -2.79 -0.84
C GLY A 436 28.24 -2.78 -0.93
N TRP A 437 27.58 -1.93 -0.13
CA TRP A 437 26.14 -1.71 -0.20
C TRP A 437 25.69 -1.24 -1.58
N ARG A 438 26.40 -0.28 -2.22
CA ARG A 438 26.07 0.20 -3.57
C ARG A 438 26.22 -0.89 -4.63
N ILE A 439 27.26 -1.73 -4.52
CA ILE A 439 27.48 -2.88 -5.40
C ILE A 439 26.30 -3.85 -5.29
N LEU A 440 25.95 -4.28 -4.09
CA LEU A 440 24.85 -5.24 -3.89
C LEU A 440 23.47 -4.67 -4.24
N LYS A 441 23.27 -3.36 -4.09
CA LYS A 441 22.01 -2.70 -4.44
C LYS A 441 21.73 -2.66 -5.95
N ASN A 442 22.78 -2.64 -6.78
CA ASN A 442 22.64 -2.70 -8.23
C ASN A 442 22.86 -4.13 -8.71
N LYS A 443 21.78 -4.82 -9.09
CA LYS A 443 21.81 -6.23 -9.50
C LYS A 443 22.74 -6.50 -10.67
N ALA A 444 22.89 -5.56 -11.60
CA ALA A 444 23.79 -5.74 -12.74
C ALA A 444 25.26 -5.64 -12.33
N VAL A 445 25.60 -4.67 -11.46
CA VAL A 445 26.95 -4.57 -10.91
C VAL A 445 27.25 -5.76 -10.01
N ALA A 446 26.37 -6.09 -9.06
CA ALA A 446 26.51 -7.25 -8.19
C ALA A 446 26.75 -8.53 -8.98
N ARG A 447 26.04 -8.70 -10.10
CA ARG A 447 26.17 -9.84 -10.99
C ARG A 447 27.57 -10.01 -11.57
N GLU A 448 28.23 -8.94 -12.01
CA GLU A 448 29.62 -9.01 -12.49
C GLU A 448 30.57 -9.49 -11.37
N PHE A 449 30.42 -8.94 -10.17
CA PHE A 449 31.20 -9.38 -9.00
C PHE A 449 30.92 -10.84 -8.61
N LEU A 450 29.69 -11.32 -8.77
CA LEU A 450 29.34 -12.73 -8.56
C LEU A 450 29.95 -13.64 -9.63
N MET A 451 30.00 -13.19 -10.89
CA MET A 451 30.69 -13.91 -11.97
C MET A 451 32.18 -14.07 -11.65
N ASP A 452 32.85 -12.99 -11.26
CA ASP A 452 34.27 -12.97 -10.91
C ASP A 452 34.58 -13.86 -9.71
N ALA A 453 33.67 -13.93 -8.73
CA ALA A 453 33.76 -14.85 -7.60
C ALA A 453 33.59 -16.34 -7.98
N GLY A 454 33.20 -16.61 -9.24
CA GLY A 454 33.07 -17.95 -9.80
C GLY A 454 31.87 -18.76 -9.28
N VAL A 455 30.90 -18.10 -8.63
CA VAL A 455 29.67 -18.75 -8.18
C VAL A 455 28.72 -18.99 -9.35
N ALA A 456 27.83 -19.97 -9.23
CA ALA A 456 26.83 -20.21 -10.27
C ALA A 456 25.77 -19.11 -10.24
N ILE A 457 25.50 -18.52 -11.40
CA ILE A 457 24.41 -17.57 -11.64
C ILE A 457 23.74 -17.96 -12.96
N THR A 458 22.50 -17.52 -13.17
CA THR A 458 21.77 -17.74 -14.44
C THR A 458 22.44 -17.01 -15.58
N LYS A 459 22.24 -17.42 -16.84
CA LYS A 459 22.63 -16.60 -17.99
C LYS A 459 21.78 -15.33 -18.01
N GLY A 460 22.37 -14.17 -18.25
CA GLY A 460 21.61 -12.92 -18.25
C GLY A 460 22.43 -11.71 -18.65
N LYS A 461 21.73 -10.66 -19.07
CA LYS A 461 22.32 -9.43 -19.62
C LYS A 461 21.49 -8.21 -19.22
N LEU A 462 22.18 -7.10 -18.96
CA LEU A 462 21.58 -5.79 -18.72
C LEU A 462 21.28 -5.11 -20.06
N PHE A 463 20.10 -4.50 -20.16
CA PHE A 463 19.66 -3.71 -21.30
C PHE A 463 19.15 -2.35 -20.83
N PHE A 464 19.35 -1.33 -21.65
CA PHE A 464 18.76 -0.01 -21.43
C PHE A 464 17.47 0.16 -22.24
N GLU A 465 16.67 1.16 -21.91
CA GLU A 465 15.38 1.45 -22.56
C GLU A 465 15.46 1.45 -24.09
N ARG A 466 16.50 2.09 -24.64
CA ARG A 466 16.75 2.19 -26.10
C ARG A 466 17.09 0.85 -26.76
N GLN A 467 17.31 -0.21 -25.99
CA GLN A 467 17.70 -1.53 -26.46
C GLN A 467 16.58 -2.57 -26.30
N LYS A 468 15.32 -2.13 -26.20
CA LYS A 468 14.16 -3.02 -26.04
C LYS A 468 14.13 -4.16 -27.06
N GLU A 469 14.37 -3.87 -28.34
CA GLU A 469 14.39 -4.90 -29.39
C GLU A 469 15.51 -5.92 -29.22
N GLU A 470 16.70 -5.50 -28.78
CA GLU A 470 17.81 -6.42 -28.48
C GLU A 470 17.51 -7.27 -27.25
N ALA A 471 16.87 -6.66 -26.27
CA ALA A 471 16.44 -7.28 -25.03
C ALA A 471 15.40 -8.37 -25.29
N GLU A 472 14.43 -8.09 -26.16
CA GLU A 472 13.40 -9.04 -26.59
C GLU A 472 14.02 -10.22 -27.35
N LYS A 473 14.93 -9.94 -28.28
CA LYS A 473 15.68 -11.00 -29.01
C LYS A 473 16.46 -11.89 -28.05
N PHE A 474 17.11 -11.30 -27.05
CA PHE A 474 17.83 -12.05 -26.03
C PHE A 474 16.88 -12.89 -25.16
N ALA A 475 15.77 -12.32 -24.69
CA ALA A 475 14.75 -13.02 -23.92
C ALA A 475 14.20 -14.24 -24.68
N LYS A 476 13.82 -14.06 -25.95
CA LYS A 476 13.34 -15.13 -26.83
C LYS A 476 14.40 -16.19 -27.16
N SER A 477 15.69 -15.89 -26.98
CA SER A 477 16.76 -16.89 -27.11
C SER A 477 16.88 -17.82 -25.90
N LEU A 478 16.23 -17.49 -24.79
CA LEU A 478 16.19 -18.29 -23.57
C LEU A 478 14.94 -19.17 -23.58
N LYS A 479 15.03 -20.37 -22.99
CA LYS A 479 13.87 -21.28 -22.88
C LYS A 479 12.79 -20.70 -21.98
N SER A 480 13.19 -20.07 -20.88
CA SER A 480 12.35 -19.27 -20.01
C SER A 480 13.22 -18.20 -19.35
N TYR A 481 12.63 -17.04 -19.05
CA TYR A 481 13.38 -15.88 -18.58
C TYR A 481 12.65 -15.08 -17.50
N VAL A 482 13.44 -14.33 -16.75
CA VAL A 482 13.05 -13.39 -15.69
C VAL A 482 13.45 -12.00 -16.17
N VAL A 483 12.53 -11.05 -16.08
CA VAL A 483 12.78 -9.63 -16.36
C VAL A 483 12.75 -8.91 -15.02
N LYS A 484 13.82 -8.19 -14.66
CA LYS A 484 13.93 -7.48 -13.38
C LYS A 484 14.61 -6.11 -13.51
N PRO A 485 14.16 -5.08 -12.78
CA PRO A 485 14.85 -3.80 -12.70
C PRO A 485 16.24 -3.98 -12.06
N ALA A 486 17.24 -3.29 -12.61
CA ALA A 486 18.62 -3.35 -12.13
C ALA A 486 18.76 -2.87 -10.67
N ASP A 487 17.98 -1.88 -10.23
CA ASP A 487 18.06 -1.26 -8.89
C ASP A 487 16.77 -1.41 -8.05
N GLY A 488 15.83 -2.24 -8.50
CA GLY A 488 14.58 -2.49 -7.76
C GLY A 488 14.79 -3.27 -6.45
N ASN A 489 13.84 -3.18 -5.51
CA ASN A 489 13.92 -3.83 -4.19
C ASN A 489 12.71 -4.75 -3.95
N ARG A 490 12.87 -5.75 -3.07
CA ARG A 490 11.78 -6.61 -2.54
C ARG A 490 10.89 -7.27 -3.61
N GLY A 491 11.46 -7.63 -4.75
CA GLY A 491 10.71 -8.27 -5.84
C GLY A 491 9.81 -7.33 -6.64
N SER A 492 9.84 -6.01 -6.40
CA SER A 492 9.08 -5.06 -7.20
C SER A 492 9.56 -5.05 -8.64
N GLY A 493 8.61 -5.17 -9.58
CA GLY A 493 8.84 -5.13 -11.02
C GLY A 493 9.57 -6.36 -11.58
N ILE A 494 9.62 -7.45 -10.82
CA ILE A 494 10.17 -8.72 -11.30
C ILE A 494 9.04 -9.53 -11.94
N THR A 495 9.22 -9.90 -13.20
CA THR A 495 8.34 -10.85 -13.90
C THR A 495 9.12 -12.13 -14.14
N VAL A 496 8.62 -13.26 -13.67
CA VAL A 496 9.25 -14.58 -13.77
C VAL A 496 8.50 -15.41 -14.80
N GLY A 497 9.20 -15.98 -15.78
CA GLY A 497 8.59 -16.79 -16.83
C GLY A 497 7.66 -15.95 -17.73
N ALA A 498 8.13 -14.79 -18.19
CA ALA A 498 7.30 -13.86 -18.95
C ALA A 498 6.84 -14.47 -20.29
N SER A 499 5.54 -14.70 -20.42
CA SER A 499 4.88 -15.08 -21.68
C SER A 499 4.72 -13.87 -22.61
N ASP A 500 4.50 -12.69 -22.02
CA ASP A 500 4.48 -11.38 -22.69
C ASP A 500 5.71 -10.56 -22.29
N PHE A 501 6.65 -10.42 -23.23
CA PHE A 501 7.87 -9.66 -23.03
C PHE A 501 7.60 -8.17 -22.80
N ASP A 502 6.65 -7.59 -23.53
CA ASP A 502 6.40 -6.15 -23.50
C ASP A 502 5.87 -5.72 -22.15
N SER A 503 4.91 -6.46 -21.61
CA SER A 503 4.38 -6.24 -20.26
C SER A 503 5.45 -6.38 -19.18
N ALA A 504 6.28 -7.44 -19.27
CA ALA A 504 7.37 -7.68 -18.34
C ALA A 504 8.45 -6.59 -18.40
N TRP A 505 8.79 -6.14 -19.61
CA TRP A 505 9.75 -5.07 -19.85
C TRP A 505 9.26 -3.73 -19.30
N ASN A 506 8.02 -3.33 -19.62
CA ASN A 506 7.45 -2.07 -19.15
C ASN A 506 7.30 -2.06 -17.63
N THR A 507 6.91 -3.20 -17.04
CA THR A 507 6.86 -3.39 -15.58
C THR A 507 8.22 -3.13 -14.93
N ALA A 508 9.31 -3.68 -15.49
CA ALA A 508 10.66 -3.44 -14.98
C ALA A 508 11.14 -1.99 -15.24
N LEU A 509 10.80 -1.41 -16.39
CA LEU A 509 11.15 -0.03 -16.77
C LEU A 509 10.51 1.01 -15.85
N SER A 510 9.26 0.77 -15.42
CA SER A 510 8.52 1.66 -14.51
C SER A 510 9.21 1.86 -13.15
N ILE A 511 10.11 0.94 -12.80
CA ILE A 511 10.83 0.94 -11.51
C ILE A 511 12.25 1.45 -11.66
N SER A 512 12.92 1.13 -12.78
CA SER A 512 14.33 1.40 -12.98
C SER A 512 14.57 2.21 -14.25
N SER A 513 15.10 3.41 -14.08
CA SER A 513 15.70 4.18 -15.19
C SER A 513 17.18 3.81 -15.43
N THR A 514 17.76 2.92 -14.61
CA THR A 514 19.19 2.56 -14.68
C THR A 514 19.44 1.27 -15.48
N GLY A 515 18.37 0.65 -15.98
CA GLY A 515 18.40 -0.51 -16.87
C GLY A 515 17.59 -1.70 -16.34
N ILE A 516 17.40 -2.67 -17.22
CA ILE A 516 16.59 -3.87 -17.03
C ILE A 516 17.46 -5.09 -17.27
N LEU A 517 17.52 -5.96 -16.27
CA LEU A 517 18.27 -7.20 -16.31
C LEU A 517 17.34 -8.33 -16.72
N ILE A 518 17.66 -9.00 -17.83
CA ILE A 518 16.97 -10.21 -18.29
C ILE A 518 17.86 -11.40 -18.00
N GLU A 519 17.31 -12.41 -17.35
CA GLU A 519 18.02 -13.62 -16.94
C GLU A 519 17.24 -14.88 -17.30
N GLU A 520 17.93 -15.98 -17.52
CA GLU A 520 17.32 -17.31 -17.63
C GLU A 520 16.64 -17.69 -16.31
N GLN A 521 15.45 -18.27 -16.38
CA GLN A 521 14.74 -18.74 -15.20
C GLN A 521 15.35 -20.06 -14.70
N PHE A 522 15.67 -20.13 -13.42
CA PHE A 522 16.02 -21.39 -12.75
C PHE A 522 14.75 -22.07 -12.21
N ILE A 523 14.26 -23.05 -12.95
CA ILE A 523 12.99 -23.74 -12.67
C ILE A 523 13.23 -24.92 -11.71
N GLY A 524 12.36 -25.09 -10.71
CA GLY A 524 12.36 -26.25 -9.81
C GLY A 524 13.31 -26.15 -8.61
N GLY A 525 14.01 -25.03 -8.43
CA GLY A 525 14.83 -24.78 -7.24
C GLY A 525 14.02 -24.38 -6.02
N THR A 526 14.47 -24.77 -4.84
CA THR A 526 14.01 -24.17 -3.58
C THR A 526 14.92 -23.03 -3.16
N GLU A 527 14.35 -21.94 -2.65
CA GLU A 527 15.09 -20.79 -2.15
C GLU A 527 15.49 -20.99 -0.68
N ALA A 528 16.76 -20.73 -0.36
CA ALA A 528 17.24 -20.58 1.00
C ALA A 528 18.06 -19.30 1.15
N ARG A 529 17.88 -18.63 2.29
CA ARG A 529 18.67 -17.46 2.70
C ARG A 529 19.80 -17.90 3.62
N TYR A 530 21.02 -17.56 3.24
CA TYR A 530 22.25 -17.79 3.99
C TYR A 530 22.66 -16.49 4.66
N LEU A 531 22.62 -16.42 5.99
CA LEU A 531 23.13 -15.30 6.75
C LEU A 531 24.63 -15.46 6.96
N VAL A 532 25.40 -14.50 6.46
CA VAL A 532 26.86 -14.44 6.59
C VAL A 532 27.21 -13.26 7.49
N VAL A 533 28.01 -13.52 8.52
CA VAL A 533 28.51 -12.53 9.47
C VAL A 533 30.01 -12.69 9.58
N GLY A 534 30.77 -11.66 9.24
CA GLY A 534 32.24 -11.69 9.29
C GLY A 534 32.86 -12.77 8.41
N ASN A 535 32.36 -12.91 7.18
CA ASN A 535 32.76 -13.94 6.21
C ASN A 535 32.53 -15.40 6.66
N GLN A 536 31.63 -15.61 7.62
CA GLN A 536 31.20 -16.94 8.05
C GLN A 536 29.69 -17.08 7.92
N CYS A 537 29.23 -18.16 7.30
CA CYS A 537 27.80 -18.45 7.25
C CYS A 537 27.33 -18.97 8.61
N VAL A 538 26.55 -18.16 9.34
CA VAL A 538 26.14 -18.44 10.73
C VAL A 538 24.76 -19.10 10.82
N ALA A 539 23.89 -18.87 9.84
CA ALA A 539 22.55 -19.46 9.79
C ALA A 539 22.01 -19.56 8.36
N VAL A 540 21.15 -20.54 8.11
CA VAL A 540 20.48 -20.77 6.83
C VAL A 540 19.02 -21.12 7.07
N ILE A 541 18.12 -20.39 6.41
CA ILE A 541 16.69 -20.70 6.41
C ILE A 541 16.22 -21.05 5.01
N LYS A 542 15.54 -22.18 4.89
CA LYS A 542 14.71 -22.52 3.74
C LYS A 542 13.44 -21.69 3.83
N ARG A 543 13.01 -21.08 2.73
CA ARG A 543 11.72 -20.38 2.66
C ARG A 543 10.68 -21.28 2.07
N ILE A 544 9.58 -21.44 2.79
CA ILE A 544 8.48 -22.31 2.39
C ILE A 544 7.30 -21.41 2.05
N PRO A 545 6.79 -21.45 0.82
CA PRO A 545 5.66 -20.64 0.41
C PRO A 545 4.45 -20.79 1.35
N PRO A 546 3.60 -19.75 1.48
CA PRO A 546 2.37 -19.83 2.25
C PRO A 546 1.54 -21.05 1.88
N HIS A 547 1.19 -21.87 2.87
CA HIS A 547 0.48 -23.15 2.68
C HIS A 547 -0.28 -23.53 3.95
N VAL A 548 -1.22 -24.46 3.82
CA VAL A 548 -1.82 -25.23 4.92
C VAL A 548 -1.71 -26.72 4.65
N ILE A 549 -1.77 -27.53 5.71
CA ILE A 549 -1.74 -29.00 5.63
C ILE A 549 -3.07 -29.51 6.16
N GLY A 550 -3.79 -30.25 5.32
CA GLY A 550 -5.06 -30.88 5.66
C GLY A 550 -4.92 -31.84 6.83
N ASN A 551 -5.87 -31.80 7.74
CA ASN A 551 -6.02 -32.79 8.80
C ASN A 551 -7.22 -33.73 8.56
N GLY A 552 -7.90 -33.59 7.41
CA GLY A 552 -9.09 -34.35 7.05
C GLY A 552 -10.38 -33.94 7.77
N MET A 553 -10.36 -32.85 8.55
CA MET A 553 -11.50 -32.39 9.35
C MET A 553 -11.80 -30.91 9.16
N ASP A 554 -10.78 -30.06 9.16
CA ASP A 554 -10.91 -28.61 9.04
C ASP A 554 -10.93 -28.15 7.58
N THR A 555 -11.68 -27.07 7.32
CA THR A 555 -11.67 -26.38 6.03
C THR A 555 -10.33 -25.68 5.78
N VAL A 556 -10.01 -25.36 4.52
CA VAL A 556 -8.81 -24.58 4.16
C VAL A 556 -8.75 -23.28 4.96
N GLU A 557 -9.87 -22.57 5.08
CA GLU A 557 -9.98 -21.34 5.86
C GLU A 557 -9.67 -21.56 7.34
N MET A 558 -10.28 -22.57 7.96
CA MET A 558 -10.03 -22.89 9.37
C MET A 558 -8.56 -23.27 9.62
N LEU A 559 -7.92 -23.95 8.66
CA LEU A 559 -6.49 -24.25 8.72
C LEU A 559 -5.62 -22.98 8.59
N ILE A 560 -6.03 -22.00 7.78
CA ILE A 560 -5.36 -20.70 7.67
C ILE A 560 -5.48 -19.93 8.98
N HIS A 561 -6.68 -19.88 9.60
CA HIS A 561 -6.90 -19.24 10.89
C HIS A 561 -6.02 -19.87 11.98
N LYS A 562 -6.05 -21.21 12.12
CA LYS A 562 -5.21 -21.93 13.10
C LYS A 562 -3.72 -21.66 12.87
N LYS A 563 -3.29 -21.57 11.61
CA LYS A 563 -1.91 -21.22 11.29
C LYS A 563 -1.59 -19.78 11.70
N ASN A 564 -2.48 -18.83 11.44
CA ASN A 564 -2.31 -17.44 11.87
C ASN A 564 -2.28 -17.29 13.40
N ASP A 565 -3.08 -18.07 14.14
CA ASP A 565 -3.04 -18.10 15.62
C ASP A 565 -1.67 -18.52 16.15
N ILE A 566 -1.01 -19.47 15.48
CA ILE A 566 0.36 -19.86 15.84
C ILE A 566 1.35 -18.76 15.42
N ARG A 567 1.17 -18.14 14.26
CA ARG A 567 2.02 -17.02 13.79
C ARG A 567 1.97 -15.82 14.73
N LEU A 568 0.83 -15.53 15.37
CA LEU A 568 0.70 -14.49 16.39
C LEU A 568 1.64 -14.70 17.58
N LYS A 569 1.98 -15.95 17.91
CA LYS A 569 2.92 -16.31 18.97
C LYS A 569 4.39 -16.25 18.55
N ASN A 570 4.68 -16.05 17.26
CA ASN A 570 6.06 -15.95 16.77
C ASN A 570 6.48 -14.47 16.66
N PRO A 571 7.52 -14.01 17.38
CA PRO A 571 7.98 -12.63 17.36
C PRO A 571 8.29 -12.05 15.98
N ALA A 572 8.72 -12.89 15.04
CA ALA A 572 9.06 -12.49 13.68
C ALA A 572 7.84 -12.45 12.73
N LEU A 573 6.75 -13.14 13.06
CA LEU A 573 5.61 -13.36 12.16
C LEU A 573 4.29 -12.80 12.66
N CYS A 574 4.21 -12.33 13.91
CA CYS A 574 2.97 -11.83 14.52
C CYS A 574 2.34 -10.62 13.80
N TYR A 575 3.10 -9.94 12.93
CA TYR A 575 2.65 -8.85 12.05
C TYR A 575 2.70 -9.21 10.56
N ARG A 576 2.91 -10.49 10.24
CA ARG A 576 3.05 -11.05 8.87
C ARG A 576 2.10 -12.22 8.68
N LEU A 577 0.82 -12.02 9.00
CA LEU A 577 -0.20 -13.05 8.90
C LEU A 577 -0.53 -13.38 7.43
N ILE A 578 -1.03 -14.60 7.20
CA ILE A 578 -1.56 -15.01 5.90
C ILE A 578 -2.92 -14.33 5.73
N LYS A 579 -2.96 -13.28 4.90
CA LYS A 579 -4.19 -12.57 4.52
C LYS A 579 -4.77 -13.14 3.23
N MET A 580 -6.08 -13.33 3.15
CA MET A 580 -6.74 -13.74 1.90
C MET A 580 -6.98 -12.54 0.99
N ASN A 581 -6.82 -12.77 -0.31
CA ASN A 581 -7.18 -11.85 -1.38
C ASN A 581 -7.52 -12.68 -2.64
N GLU A 582 -8.05 -12.04 -3.67
CA GLU A 582 -8.48 -12.72 -4.91
C GLU A 582 -7.34 -13.52 -5.57
N HIS A 583 -6.11 -13.00 -5.55
CA HIS A 583 -4.94 -13.73 -6.07
C HIS A 583 -4.73 -15.09 -5.35
N ARG A 584 -4.83 -15.11 -4.02
CA ARG A 584 -4.67 -16.33 -3.22
C ARG A 584 -5.85 -17.27 -3.37
N LEU A 585 -7.06 -16.71 -3.52
CA LEU A 585 -8.25 -17.50 -3.82
C LEU A 585 -8.10 -18.23 -5.15
N SER A 586 -7.63 -17.54 -6.19
CA SER A 586 -7.32 -18.13 -7.50
C SER A 586 -6.32 -19.29 -7.38
N ILE A 587 -5.24 -19.12 -6.59
CA ILE A 587 -4.24 -20.19 -6.38
C ILE A 587 -4.85 -21.42 -5.70
N ILE A 588 -5.71 -21.22 -4.70
CA ILE A 588 -6.41 -22.31 -4.01
C ILE A 588 -7.37 -23.03 -4.98
N GLN A 589 -8.11 -22.28 -5.79
CA GLN A 589 -9.04 -22.79 -6.80
C GLN A 589 -8.34 -23.57 -7.92
N ASP A 590 -7.18 -23.12 -8.37
CA ASP A 590 -6.37 -23.80 -9.38
C ASP A 590 -5.92 -25.20 -8.92
N GLN A 591 -5.81 -25.41 -7.61
CA GLN A 591 -5.52 -26.72 -7.01
C GLN A 591 -6.77 -27.58 -6.78
N GLY A 592 -7.95 -27.09 -7.18
CA GLY A 592 -9.24 -27.76 -7.00
C GLY A 592 -9.86 -27.59 -5.61
N PHE A 593 -9.40 -26.60 -4.83
CA PHE A 593 -9.94 -26.30 -3.50
C PHE A 593 -10.73 -25.00 -3.47
N LYS A 594 -11.56 -24.87 -2.46
CA LYS A 594 -12.19 -23.63 -2.02
C LYS A 594 -11.89 -23.42 -0.53
N LEU A 595 -12.22 -22.25 0.00
CA LEU A 595 -12.02 -21.96 1.43
C LEU A 595 -12.78 -22.93 2.35
N ASP A 596 -13.97 -23.36 1.94
CA ASP A 596 -14.83 -24.33 2.63
C ASP A 596 -14.45 -25.81 2.35
N SER A 597 -13.48 -26.06 1.48
CA SER A 597 -13.03 -27.42 1.19
C SER A 597 -12.26 -27.98 2.38
N ILE A 598 -12.49 -29.25 2.71
CA ILE A 598 -11.74 -29.98 3.74
C ILE A 598 -10.65 -30.80 3.04
N PRO A 599 -9.37 -30.38 3.08
CA PRO A 599 -8.30 -31.15 2.46
C PRO A 599 -8.08 -32.45 3.23
N LYS A 600 -7.79 -33.54 2.50
CA LYS A 600 -7.50 -34.83 3.13
C LYS A 600 -6.33 -34.70 4.11
N LYS A 601 -6.25 -35.61 5.07
CA LYS A 601 -5.11 -35.67 5.97
C LYS A 601 -3.80 -35.69 5.18
N ASP A 602 -2.86 -34.84 5.58
CA ASP A 602 -1.54 -34.64 4.99
C ASP A 602 -1.56 -34.05 3.56
N GLN A 603 -2.72 -33.58 3.10
CA GLN A 603 -2.86 -32.91 1.82
C GLN A 603 -2.48 -31.44 1.93
N VAL A 604 -1.46 -31.03 1.19
CA VAL A 604 -0.99 -29.64 1.20
C VAL A 604 -1.85 -28.81 0.26
N VAL A 605 -2.27 -27.65 0.74
CA VAL A 605 -2.90 -26.61 -0.09
C VAL A 605 -1.99 -25.39 -0.07
N LEU A 606 -1.45 -25.03 -1.24
CA LEU A 606 -0.67 -23.81 -1.41
C LEU A 606 -1.60 -22.60 -1.37
N ILE A 607 -1.20 -21.56 -0.66
CA ILE A 607 -1.95 -20.29 -0.57
C ILE A 607 -1.35 -19.22 -1.47
N ASP A 608 -0.03 -19.17 -1.59
CA ASP A 608 0.68 -18.17 -2.40
C ASP A 608 2.00 -18.78 -2.92
N TRP A 609 2.44 -18.40 -4.13
CA TRP A 609 3.71 -18.83 -4.70
C TRP A 609 4.89 -18.00 -4.17
N LYS A 610 4.65 -16.80 -3.64
CA LYS A 610 5.70 -15.90 -3.15
C LYS A 610 6.23 -16.37 -1.80
N GLY A 611 7.49 -16.81 -1.78
CA GLY A 611 8.21 -17.30 -0.59
C GLY A 611 8.71 -16.21 0.38
N GLY A 612 8.26 -14.96 0.28
CA GLY A 612 8.68 -13.89 1.19
C GLY A 612 8.08 -14.06 2.59
N LEU A 613 8.86 -13.84 3.66
CA LEU A 613 8.30 -13.89 5.02
C LEU A 613 7.17 -12.86 5.24
N SER A 614 7.23 -11.72 4.54
CA SER A 614 6.20 -10.69 4.55
C SER A 614 4.90 -11.10 3.86
N THR A 615 4.94 -12.09 2.96
CA THR A 615 3.76 -12.64 2.28
C THR A 615 3.21 -13.87 3.00
N GLY A 616 3.64 -14.17 4.22
CA GLY A 616 3.11 -15.29 5.00
C GLY A 616 3.91 -16.59 4.85
N ALA A 617 5.08 -16.55 4.22
CA ALA A 617 5.94 -17.74 4.11
C ALA A 617 6.43 -18.20 5.49
N ASP A 618 6.77 -19.48 5.59
CA ASP A 618 7.38 -20.07 6.77
C ASP A 618 8.91 -20.15 6.60
N SER A 619 9.64 -19.91 7.69
CA SER A 619 11.09 -20.14 7.78
C SER A 619 11.38 -21.50 8.40
N TYR A 620 12.23 -22.29 7.73
CA TYR A 620 12.76 -23.53 8.28
C TYR A 620 14.29 -23.43 8.38
N ASP A 621 14.83 -23.42 9.61
CA ASP A 621 16.27 -23.53 9.86
C ASP A 621 16.82 -24.86 9.33
N ILE A 622 17.68 -24.77 8.33
CA ILE A 622 18.39 -25.91 7.71
C ILE A 622 19.90 -25.79 7.86
N THR A 623 20.38 -24.91 8.75
CA THR A 623 21.80 -24.57 8.89
C THR A 623 22.70 -25.79 9.08
N ASP A 624 22.25 -26.81 9.81
CA ASP A 624 23.04 -28.02 10.04
C ASP A 624 22.81 -29.10 8.96
N GLU A 625 21.75 -28.96 8.15
CA GLU A 625 21.35 -29.88 7.08
C GLU A 625 21.98 -29.53 5.72
N VAL A 626 22.34 -28.26 5.51
CA VAL A 626 22.95 -27.83 4.24
C VAL A 626 24.35 -28.40 4.02
N HIS A 627 24.65 -28.74 2.77
CA HIS A 627 25.97 -29.17 2.38
C HIS A 627 27.00 -28.04 2.67
N PRO A 628 28.15 -28.33 3.32
CA PRO A 628 29.12 -27.29 3.72
C PRO A 628 29.61 -26.39 2.57
N LEU A 629 29.67 -26.91 1.35
CA LEU A 629 30.04 -26.11 0.18
C LEU A 629 29.04 -25.00 -0.18
N PHE A 630 27.74 -25.13 0.15
CA PHE A 630 26.81 -24.01 0.00
C PHE A 630 27.12 -22.87 0.98
N LYS A 631 27.51 -23.20 2.22
CA LYS A 631 28.02 -22.20 3.17
C LYS A 631 29.25 -21.51 2.60
N ARG A 632 30.21 -22.27 2.03
CA ARG A 632 31.39 -21.71 1.36
C ARG A 632 31.05 -20.81 0.18
N ILE A 633 30.00 -21.13 -0.58
CA ILE A 633 29.50 -20.27 -1.66
C ILE A 633 29.00 -18.94 -1.09
N ALA A 634 28.16 -18.96 -0.05
CA ALA A 634 27.67 -17.75 0.59
C ALA A 634 28.81 -16.90 1.21
N GLU A 635 29.79 -17.56 1.84
CA GLU A 635 31.00 -16.90 2.37
C GLU A 635 31.85 -16.27 1.26
N LYS A 636 31.96 -16.89 0.09
CA LYS A 636 32.61 -16.27 -1.08
C LYS A 636 31.88 -15.01 -1.53
N VAL A 637 30.55 -15.01 -1.50
CA VAL A 637 29.75 -13.84 -1.87
C VAL A 637 30.01 -12.66 -0.93
N SER A 638 30.28 -12.87 0.37
CA SER A 638 30.65 -11.76 1.27
C SER A 638 32.05 -11.21 1.03
N MET A 639 32.87 -11.89 0.22
CA MET A 639 34.23 -11.46 -0.09
C MET A 639 34.34 -10.73 -1.43
N ILE A 640 33.25 -10.58 -2.20
CA ILE A 640 33.30 -9.90 -3.51
C ILE A 640 33.65 -8.41 -3.41
N ALA A 641 33.35 -7.79 -2.26
CA ALA A 641 33.71 -6.41 -1.98
C ALA A 641 34.12 -6.27 -0.50
N PRO A 642 35.19 -5.52 -0.18
CA PRO A 642 35.57 -5.23 1.19
C PRO A 642 34.44 -4.56 1.99
N GLY A 643 34.25 -5.01 3.23
CA GLY A 643 33.26 -4.46 4.16
C GLY A 643 31.82 -4.92 3.93
N LEU A 644 31.60 -6.02 3.21
CA LEU A 644 30.33 -6.77 3.25
C LEU A 644 30.29 -7.68 4.49
N ASP A 645 30.24 -7.05 5.67
CA ASP A 645 30.41 -7.70 6.97
C ASP A 645 29.20 -8.56 7.38
N ILE A 646 27.99 -8.06 7.15
CA ILE A 646 26.72 -8.73 7.49
C ILE A 646 25.85 -8.75 6.24
N ILE A 647 25.72 -9.93 5.63
CA ILE A 647 24.92 -10.08 4.40
C ILE A 647 23.98 -11.28 4.46
N GLY A 648 22.83 -11.15 3.80
CA GLY A 648 21.97 -12.28 3.46
C GLY A 648 22.17 -12.64 2.00
N VAL A 649 22.56 -13.88 1.71
CA VAL A 649 22.74 -14.42 0.36
C VAL A 649 21.58 -15.35 0.05
N ASP A 650 20.81 -15.04 -0.99
CA ASP A 650 19.67 -15.85 -1.42
C ASP A 650 20.14 -16.81 -2.53
N ILE A 651 20.01 -18.11 -2.27
CA ILE A 651 20.46 -19.19 -3.18
C ILE A 651 19.26 -20.06 -3.54
N LEU A 652 19.05 -20.29 -4.83
CA LEU A 652 18.13 -21.30 -5.35
C LEU A 652 18.90 -22.59 -5.63
N ALA A 653 18.45 -23.73 -5.13
CA ALA A 653 19.04 -25.03 -5.43
C ALA A 653 17.97 -26.12 -5.52
N PHE A 654 18.21 -27.16 -6.32
CA PHE A 654 17.32 -28.34 -6.34
C PHE A 654 17.29 -29.04 -4.97
N ASP A 655 18.45 -29.14 -4.32
CA ASP A 655 18.58 -29.68 -2.97
C ASP A 655 19.81 -29.06 -2.29
N HIS A 656 19.58 -28.33 -1.19
CA HIS A 656 20.66 -27.69 -0.43
C HIS A 656 21.51 -28.67 0.40
N SER A 657 21.05 -29.91 0.60
CA SER A 657 21.78 -30.95 1.32
C SER A 657 22.78 -31.71 0.43
N LYS A 658 22.64 -31.59 -0.90
CA LYS A 658 23.54 -32.23 -1.88
C LYS A 658 24.71 -31.33 -2.24
N LYS A 659 25.76 -31.95 -2.76
CA LYS A 659 26.95 -31.23 -3.23
C LYS A 659 26.57 -30.24 -4.35
N PRO A 660 26.91 -28.94 -4.22
CA PRO A 660 26.64 -27.96 -5.27
C PRO A 660 27.52 -28.20 -6.51
N ASN A 661 26.94 -27.96 -7.68
CA ASN A 661 27.61 -27.89 -8.97
C ASN A 661 26.92 -26.81 -9.84
N ARG A 662 27.52 -26.41 -10.96
CA ARG A 662 27.02 -25.29 -11.79
C ARG A 662 25.62 -25.48 -12.40
N ARG A 663 25.03 -26.68 -12.32
CA ARG A 663 23.70 -26.98 -12.89
C ARG A 663 22.62 -27.15 -11.83
N ASN A 664 22.97 -27.28 -10.54
CA ASN A 664 21.98 -27.59 -9.49
C ASN A 664 21.71 -26.46 -8.50
N TYR A 665 22.35 -25.30 -8.69
CA TYR A 665 22.07 -24.10 -7.93
C TYR A 665 22.41 -22.82 -8.71
N ILE A 666 21.88 -21.71 -8.23
CA ILE A 666 22.28 -20.35 -8.58
C ILE A 666 22.29 -19.46 -7.33
N VAL A 667 23.16 -18.45 -7.30
CA VAL A 667 23.04 -17.30 -6.39
C VAL A 667 22.12 -16.28 -7.06
N VAL A 668 21.04 -15.91 -6.36
CA VAL A 668 19.99 -15.03 -6.88
C VAL A 668 20.32 -13.56 -6.61
N GLU A 669 20.58 -13.25 -5.35
CA GLU A 669 20.96 -11.91 -4.88
C GLU A 669 21.67 -11.99 -3.53
N ALA A 670 22.28 -10.88 -3.11
CA ALA A 670 22.79 -10.69 -1.76
C ALA A 670 22.49 -9.28 -1.26
N ASN A 671 22.25 -9.11 0.04
CA ASN A 671 21.81 -7.85 0.64
C ASN A 671 22.60 -7.55 1.93
N THR A 672 23.04 -6.30 2.15
CA THR A 672 23.79 -5.85 3.35
C THR A 672 22.92 -5.56 4.59
N ARG A 673 21.59 -5.60 4.44
CA ARG A 673 20.65 -5.44 5.56
C ARG A 673 19.66 -6.60 5.62
N PRO A 674 20.13 -7.82 5.86
CA PRO A 674 19.26 -8.99 5.91
C PRO A 674 18.26 -8.91 7.06
N ASP A 675 17.02 -9.34 6.80
CA ASP A 675 16.07 -9.64 7.89
C ASP A 675 16.55 -10.88 8.66
N ILE A 676 16.79 -10.72 9.95
CA ILE A 676 17.25 -11.79 10.85
C ILE A 676 16.11 -12.49 11.59
N GLY A 677 14.87 -11.99 11.51
CA GLY A 677 13.76 -12.54 12.29
C GLY A 677 13.50 -14.01 11.98
N GLY A 678 13.51 -14.40 10.70
CA GLY A 678 13.33 -15.80 10.30
C GLY A 678 14.48 -16.72 10.74
N HIS A 679 15.69 -16.19 10.93
CA HIS A 679 16.85 -16.95 11.44
C HIS A 679 16.82 -17.06 12.96
N HIS A 680 16.37 -16.01 13.66
CA HIS A 680 16.31 -15.96 15.11
C HIS A 680 15.11 -16.76 15.65
N TYR A 681 13.96 -16.63 14.98
CA TYR A 681 12.68 -17.23 15.34
C TYR A 681 12.09 -18.06 14.19
N PRO A 682 12.78 -19.13 13.73
CA PRO A 682 12.28 -19.95 12.64
C PRO A 682 10.97 -20.65 13.01
N VAL A 683 10.07 -20.85 12.03
CA VAL A 683 8.85 -21.64 12.22
C VAL A 683 9.18 -23.10 12.50
N TYR A 684 10.17 -23.65 11.77
CA TYR A 684 10.63 -25.03 11.93
C TYR A 684 12.15 -25.07 12.12
N GLY A 685 12.65 -26.10 12.80
CA GLY A 685 14.09 -26.28 13.03
C GLY A 685 14.60 -25.51 14.24
N LYS A 686 15.91 -25.32 14.33
CA LYS A 686 16.57 -24.79 15.53
C LYS A 686 16.62 -23.26 15.52
N ALA A 687 16.10 -22.62 16.57
CA ALA A 687 16.29 -21.19 16.80
C ALA A 687 17.78 -20.86 17.04
N ARG A 688 18.28 -19.78 16.43
CA ARG A 688 19.70 -19.38 16.53
C ARG A 688 19.82 -17.92 16.93
N ASN A 689 20.57 -17.63 17.99
CA ASN A 689 20.84 -16.26 18.41
C ASN A 689 21.85 -15.59 17.45
N VAL A 690 21.36 -15.19 16.28
CA VAL A 690 22.16 -14.52 15.24
C VAL A 690 22.50 -13.07 15.60
N ALA A 691 21.75 -12.46 16.53
CA ALA A 691 22.06 -11.12 17.05
C ALA A 691 23.39 -11.13 17.79
N ARG A 692 23.63 -12.17 18.61
CA ARG A 692 24.91 -12.39 19.28
C ARG A 692 26.07 -12.49 18.29
N CYS A 693 25.90 -13.24 17.20
CA CYS A 693 26.94 -13.38 16.17
C CYS A 693 27.31 -12.02 15.56
N ILE A 694 26.31 -11.16 15.30
CA ILE A 694 26.51 -9.80 14.77
C ILE A 694 27.29 -8.92 15.77
N VAL A 695 26.88 -8.93 17.05
CA VAL A 695 27.54 -8.14 18.10
C VAL A 695 28.99 -8.61 18.30
N GLU A 696 29.21 -9.91 18.46
CA GLU A 696 30.56 -10.48 18.65
C GLU A 696 31.47 -10.24 17.45
N HIS A 697 30.94 -10.20 16.22
CA HIS A 697 31.71 -9.84 15.04
C HIS A 697 32.18 -8.38 15.10
N ASN A 698 31.28 -7.45 15.37
CA ASN A 698 31.60 -6.03 15.39
C ASN A 698 32.56 -5.65 16.53
N LEU A 699 32.45 -6.30 17.69
CA LEU A 699 33.41 -6.12 18.78
C LEU A 699 34.81 -6.64 18.41
N ARG A 700 34.91 -7.78 17.71
CA ARG A 700 36.21 -8.33 17.26
C ARG A 700 36.93 -7.44 16.25
N LEU A 701 36.21 -6.68 15.43
CA LEU A 701 36.82 -5.75 14.47
C LEU A 701 37.56 -4.58 15.14
N LEU A 702 37.25 -4.28 16.40
CA LEU A 702 37.85 -3.19 17.16
C LEU A 702 39.05 -3.63 18.01
N GLN A 703 39.27 -4.94 18.13
CA GLN A 703 40.43 -5.53 18.81
C GLN A 703 41.61 -5.80 17.86
N LYS A 704 41.42 -5.57 16.56
CA LYS A 704 42.44 -5.64 15.52
C LYS A 704 42.89 -4.23 15.16
#